data_AF-A0A7X8GW23-F1
#
_entry.id   AF-A0A7X8GW23-F1
#
_cell.length_a   1.000
_cell.length_b   1.000
_cell.length_c   1.000
_cell.angle_alpha   90.00
_cell.angle_beta   90.00
_cell.angle_gamma   90.00
#
_symmetry.space_group_name_H-M   'P 1'
#
loop_
_entity.id
_entity.type
_entity.pdbx_description
1 polymer ?
#
loop_
_entity_poly.entity_id
_entity_poly.type
_entity_poly.pdbx_seq_one_letter_code
_entity_poly.pdbx_strand_id
1 'polypeptide(L)'
;MKAKYLIIAILIVLLALTVRSMMKIEENIRSEKIKLVEVTDKSKPLFNPLPAEEIAGISQKSTYSFKADRDYFEVLKSDNQWEKIFFKGVNIGTAVPGKFPTEFSLSFEQYLEWFRLIGEMNANVIRVYTVLPPEFYRALAVHNQRYFSKKLYLFQGVWTELPAEGNFYNVEFVRNFQEEIIKVINLIHGKAVVAEKPGHASGVYQTDISQYVAGILLGREWEPDAVEKTNRLMKKTEFRGNFINVHQGNAMEVWLGEMMDFAIQYETQTFQTQRPVSFVNWLPLDPMFHSSEYIEAEYVREYDNDLKSLDFTHFHKTTNYLAGFFASYHVYPYYPDFICNEAKYSHPIKPDGKKDNFYFYLLDLKEHCKGIPLLISEYGLPSSRGNSHYTPLGFDQGGHSEMEQAVLSEVLTRDIYNTRCAGAVYFEWIDEWFKRNWLVMDFEEPAENRRLWHNLENPEQNYGIVACESIKKTIDANGKDWTELKTGKDIQVNFSADPAYFYILAQLPDFDFKKHNLYIAFDTYDKLKGEHKLRFLEDENEHGIEFLAEFQNTGNAELFVDDYYTVFTDRGEQIVPPYHSVNNNNGKFVSQWLLANRKRESVTGEKFPEIKHNRGKLTYGISSSPASSNADWYWDNSKKILELRFTWQMLNVTDPSIHAVLDNNPKTREMDYSITDGFHIQFFITDKNDQLVKKIPESGTYFYTWDSWIDPPYKMRLKPVYYSLKKEFARLKKVPQNTDSEPTDENFTLLPYPGDYQGAISLVFNVTEKSIREIVLPSLLTYDIQASFIISELPQSNEKNPLFNINRALAASIDSAGGDFIFKLPENQSENFVQALKTKMIAVDEWTGKKCTSVLLPDNFPFKSKPTDFQDIQIAMSQTDAYYRSHQNGFRLFKQTSDYQLIDSLLNAEKGWYNFYIDKIVKNPEMVRNQRTVTEEQLHRLIRLFRNNKYWITTPEKLLVYQNCYRQCTIKTKNFNNLIFVNCVVPDNAPDKYLPLAVKYRSKAKIIKVSGSASDGIYNLHSGEAMLFCFPGKEVTIEIMEP
;
A
#
# COMPACT_ATOMS: atom_id res chain seq x y z
N MET A 1 -58.79 44.08 0.06
CA MET A 1 -58.12 42.76 0.11
C MET A 1 -57.93 42.12 -1.26
N LYS A 2 -58.94 42.01 -2.13
CA LYS A 2 -58.84 41.32 -3.43
C LYS A 2 -57.76 41.87 -4.41
N ALA A 3 -57.52 43.19 -4.43
CA ALA A 3 -56.48 43.78 -5.28
C ALA A 3 -55.04 43.42 -4.88
N LYS A 4 -54.76 43.21 -3.58
CA LYS A 4 -53.42 42.80 -3.11
C LYS A 4 -53.09 41.36 -3.53
N TYR A 5 -54.06 40.44 -3.44
CA TYR A 5 -53.87 39.06 -3.90
C TYR A 5 -53.69 38.97 -5.42
N LEU A 6 -54.37 39.83 -6.20
CA LEU A 6 -54.17 39.93 -7.64
C LEU A 6 -52.74 40.39 -7.99
N ILE A 7 -52.23 41.41 -7.29
CA ILE A 7 -50.86 41.91 -7.49
C ILE A 7 -49.81 40.84 -7.11
N ILE A 8 -50.01 40.14 -5.99
CA ILE A 8 -49.12 39.04 -5.57
C ILE A 8 -49.13 37.91 -6.61
N ALA A 9 -50.30 37.52 -7.12
CA ALA A 9 -50.40 36.51 -8.16
C ALA A 9 -49.68 36.93 -9.46
N ILE A 10 -49.82 38.19 -9.87
CA ILE A 10 -49.12 38.75 -11.04
C ILE A 10 -47.60 38.71 -10.82
N LEU A 11 -47.12 39.08 -9.62
CA LEU A 11 -45.69 39.05 -9.29
C LEU A 11 -45.13 37.62 -9.26
N ILE A 12 -45.89 36.63 -8.76
CA ILE A 12 -45.50 35.22 -8.78
C ILE A 12 -45.40 34.70 -10.23
N VAL A 13 -46.36 35.05 -11.09
CA VAL A 13 -46.33 34.68 -12.51
C VAL A 13 -45.14 35.34 -13.23
N LEU A 14 -44.88 36.62 -12.95
CA LEU A 14 -43.72 37.33 -13.49
C LEU A 14 -42.40 36.70 -13.04
N LEU A 15 -42.29 36.32 -11.76
CA LEU A 15 -41.12 35.62 -11.24
C LEU A 15 -40.93 34.26 -11.92
N ALA A 16 -41.99 33.47 -12.06
CA ALA A 16 -41.95 32.18 -12.74
C ALA A 16 -41.53 32.30 -14.22
N LEU A 17 -42.05 33.31 -14.94
CA LEU A 17 -41.67 33.60 -16.31
C LEU A 17 -40.22 34.09 -16.43
N THR A 18 -39.74 34.86 -15.46
CA THR A 18 -38.36 35.36 -15.41
C THR A 18 -37.40 34.21 -15.15
N VAL A 19 -37.68 33.36 -14.15
CA VAL A 19 -36.91 32.14 -13.86
C VAL A 19 -36.87 31.22 -15.08
N ARG A 20 -38.02 30.97 -15.73
CA ARG A 20 -38.08 30.16 -16.96
C ARG A 20 -37.25 30.75 -18.10
N SER A 21 -37.29 32.06 -18.29
CA SER A 21 -36.51 32.75 -19.33
C SER A 21 -35.01 32.70 -19.03
N MET A 22 -34.63 32.87 -17.76
CA MET A 22 -33.24 32.71 -17.30
C MET A 22 -32.75 31.28 -17.54
N MET A 23 -33.53 30.26 -17.16
CA MET A 23 -33.20 28.85 -17.42
C MET A 23 -33.01 28.57 -18.92
N LYS A 24 -33.86 29.13 -19.78
CA LYS A 24 -33.78 28.90 -21.23
C LYS A 24 -32.59 29.62 -21.88
N ILE A 25 -32.27 30.84 -21.44
CA ILE A 25 -31.07 31.57 -21.88
C ILE A 25 -29.81 30.83 -21.41
N GLU A 26 -29.82 30.35 -20.17
CA GLU A 26 -28.74 29.57 -19.62
C GLU A 26 -28.55 28.26 -20.38
N GLU A 27 -29.63 27.53 -20.70
CA GLU A 27 -29.63 26.30 -21.52
C GLU A 27 -29.06 26.55 -22.92
N ASN A 28 -29.44 27.65 -23.57
CA ASN A 28 -28.89 28.01 -24.89
C ASN A 28 -27.38 28.34 -24.81
N ILE A 29 -26.95 29.16 -23.84
CA ILE A 29 -25.53 29.48 -23.63
C ILE A 29 -24.73 28.23 -23.24
N ARG A 30 -25.34 27.30 -22.48
CA ARG A 30 -24.80 26.00 -22.12
C ARG A 30 -24.58 25.16 -23.39
N SER A 31 -25.57 25.05 -24.27
CA SER A 31 -25.47 24.23 -25.49
C SER A 31 -24.37 24.68 -26.46
N GLU A 32 -24.06 25.98 -26.53
CA GLU A 32 -22.96 26.50 -27.38
C GLU A 32 -21.56 26.31 -26.78
N LYS A 33 -21.41 26.15 -25.46
CA LYS A 33 -20.12 26.06 -24.76
C LYS A 33 -19.70 24.64 -24.37
N ILE A 34 -20.58 23.66 -24.53
CA ILE A 34 -20.38 22.27 -24.10
C ILE A 34 -20.09 21.40 -25.33
N LYS A 35 -18.89 20.83 -25.42
CA LYS A 35 -18.63 19.68 -26.30
C LYS A 35 -19.07 18.41 -25.55
N LEU A 36 -20.34 18.05 -25.63
CA LEU A 36 -20.79 16.72 -25.24
C LEU A 36 -20.27 15.74 -26.29
N VAL A 37 -19.23 14.99 -25.96
CA VAL A 37 -18.86 13.82 -26.76
C VAL A 37 -19.79 12.69 -26.32
N GLU A 38 -21.01 12.66 -26.86
CA GLU A 38 -21.86 11.48 -26.71
C GLU A 38 -21.28 10.36 -27.57
N VAL A 39 -20.46 9.51 -26.96
CA VAL A 39 -19.96 8.30 -27.64
C VAL A 39 -21.04 7.22 -27.54
N THR A 40 -21.96 7.24 -28.50
CA THR A 40 -23.03 6.23 -28.63
C THR A 40 -22.54 4.90 -29.18
N ASP A 41 -21.31 4.83 -29.68
CA ASP A 41 -20.72 3.63 -30.28
C ASP A 41 -19.41 3.24 -29.57
N LYS A 42 -19.49 2.23 -28.69
CA LYS A 42 -18.34 1.68 -27.94
C LYS A 42 -17.24 1.12 -28.85
N SER A 43 -17.49 0.89 -30.14
CA SER A 43 -16.47 0.42 -31.09
C SER A 43 -15.58 1.54 -31.64
N LYS A 44 -15.94 2.82 -31.44
CA LYS A 44 -15.16 3.96 -31.93
C LYS A 44 -14.19 4.49 -30.87
N PRO A 45 -13.05 5.07 -31.28
CA PRO A 45 -12.16 5.80 -30.37
C PRO A 45 -12.91 6.88 -29.57
N LEU A 46 -12.50 7.10 -28.32
CA LEU A 46 -13.11 8.12 -27.44
C LEU A 46 -12.91 9.55 -27.97
N PHE A 47 -11.80 9.77 -28.66
CA PHE A 47 -11.54 10.95 -29.45
C PHE A 47 -10.68 10.52 -30.65
N ASN A 48 -10.65 11.34 -31.70
CA ASN A 48 -9.82 11.07 -32.85
C ASN A 48 -8.37 11.51 -32.56
N PRO A 49 -7.40 10.58 -32.43
CA PRO A 49 -6.01 10.95 -32.25
C PRO A 49 -5.49 11.63 -33.54
N LEU A 50 -4.71 12.69 -33.38
CA LEU A 50 -4.08 13.38 -34.51
C LEU A 50 -2.81 12.63 -34.95
N PRO A 51 -2.34 12.83 -36.20
CA PRO A 51 -1.03 12.34 -36.62
C PRO A 51 0.10 12.90 -35.74
N ALA A 52 1.19 12.13 -35.57
CA ALA A 52 2.30 12.48 -34.67
C ALA A 52 2.93 13.86 -34.96
N GLU A 53 3.03 14.26 -36.24
CA GLU A 53 3.55 15.58 -36.63
C GLU A 53 2.66 16.73 -36.13
N GLU A 54 1.34 16.56 -36.22
CA GLU A 54 0.38 17.55 -35.71
C GLU A 54 0.41 17.60 -34.18
N ILE A 55 0.51 16.45 -33.52
CA ILE A 55 0.68 16.36 -32.06
C ILE A 55 1.93 17.11 -31.63
N ALA A 56 3.06 16.91 -32.29
CA ALA A 56 4.30 17.64 -31.98
C ALA A 56 4.11 19.16 -32.14
N GLY A 57 3.48 19.60 -33.24
CA GLY A 57 3.18 21.01 -33.49
C GLY A 57 2.27 21.66 -32.44
N ILE A 58 1.27 20.93 -31.93
CA ILE A 58 0.39 21.38 -30.84
C ILE A 58 1.13 21.38 -29.51
N SER A 59 1.93 20.35 -29.24
CA SER A 59 2.68 20.19 -27.99
C SER A 59 3.62 21.37 -27.76
N GLN A 60 4.38 21.79 -28.79
CA GLN A 60 5.29 22.93 -28.70
C GLN A 60 4.60 24.28 -28.45
N LYS A 61 3.28 24.37 -28.70
CA LYS A 61 2.47 25.56 -28.44
C LYS A 61 1.62 25.44 -27.18
N SER A 62 1.65 24.29 -26.52
CA SER A 62 0.78 24.01 -25.39
C SER A 62 1.23 24.77 -24.16
N THR A 63 0.27 25.31 -23.42
CA THR A 63 0.55 26.01 -22.15
C THR A 63 0.65 25.03 -20.99
N TYR A 64 1.49 25.32 -20.00
CA TYR A 64 1.60 24.54 -18.78
C TYR A 64 2.02 25.46 -17.63
N SER A 65 1.33 25.35 -16.50
CA SER A 65 1.60 26.16 -15.29
C SER A 65 2.46 25.43 -14.26
N PHE A 66 2.63 24.12 -14.45
CA PHE A 66 3.44 23.25 -13.60
C PHE A 66 4.29 22.36 -14.50
N LYS A 67 5.50 22.07 -14.06
CA LYS A 67 6.32 21.01 -14.64
C LYS A 67 7.04 20.22 -13.55
N ALA A 68 7.17 18.92 -13.79
CA ALA A 68 8.02 18.02 -13.05
C ALA A 68 9.37 17.95 -13.78
N ASP A 69 10.44 18.44 -13.15
CA ASP A 69 11.77 18.47 -13.74
C ASP A 69 12.82 18.01 -12.72
N ARG A 70 13.55 16.95 -13.06
CA ARG A 70 14.53 16.31 -12.18
C ARG A 70 13.92 15.99 -10.81
N ASP A 71 14.49 16.44 -9.70
CA ASP A 71 14.04 16.05 -8.36
C ASP A 71 12.81 16.81 -7.82
N TYR A 72 12.35 17.88 -8.48
CA TYR A 72 11.32 18.77 -7.92
C TYR A 72 10.30 19.23 -8.96
N PHE A 73 9.21 19.80 -8.45
CA PHE A 73 8.25 20.52 -9.27
C PHE A 73 8.65 21.99 -9.41
N GLU A 74 8.29 22.59 -10.52
CA GLU A 74 8.34 24.03 -10.73
C GLU A 74 6.93 24.55 -11.05
N VAL A 75 6.61 25.73 -10.53
CA VAL A 75 5.35 26.45 -10.79
C VAL A 75 5.65 27.76 -11.50
N LEU A 76 4.86 28.06 -12.53
CA LEU A 76 4.93 29.32 -13.26
C LEU A 76 4.25 30.43 -12.46
N LYS A 77 5.01 31.47 -12.13
CA LYS A 77 4.51 32.65 -11.41
C LYS A 77 3.91 33.68 -12.36
N SER A 78 3.20 34.65 -11.78
CA SER A 78 2.56 35.74 -12.53
C SER A 78 3.54 36.66 -13.28
N ASP A 79 4.82 36.63 -12.94
CA ASP A 79 5.91 37.33 -13.62
C ASP A 79 6.58 36.49 -14.72
N ASN A 80 5.96 35.35 -15.08
CA ASN A 80 6.45 34.35 -16.04
C ASN A 80 7.79 33.70 -15.65
N GLN A 81 8.15 33.70 -14.35
CA GLN A 81 9.31 32.95 -13.86
C GLN A 81 8.90 31.60 -13.30
N TRP A 82 9.74 30.58 -13.55
CA TRP A 82 9.62 29.27 -12.94
C TRP A 82 10.26 29.28 -11.55
N GLU A 83 9.51 28.88 -10.52
CA GLU A 83 10.02 28.70 -9.16
C GLU A 83 9.86 27.24 -8.72
N LYS A 84 10.93 26.65 -8.16
CA LYS A 84 10.85 25.34 -7.52
C LYS A 84 9.91 25.38 -6.33
N ILE A 85 9.06 24.38 -6.22
CA ILE A 85 8.07 24.28 -5.16
C ILE A 85 8.16 22.94 -4.45
N PHE A 86 8.14 22.99 -3.12
CA PHE A 86 7.86 21.82 -2.28
C PHE A 86 6.36 21.82 -1.98
N PHE A 87 5.67 20.77 -2.38
CA PHE A 87 4.24 20.63 -2.13
C PHE A 87 4.02 20.18 -0.68
N LYS A 88 3.24 20.93 0.08
CA LYS A 88 2.88 20.63 1.47
C LYS A 88 1.40 20.85 1.66
N GLY A 89 0.69 19.80 2.04
CA GLY A 89 -0.75 19.78 1.87
C GLY A 89 -1.46 18.74 2.68
N VAL A 90 -2.73 18.54 2.33
CA VAL A 90 -3.62 17.59 2.98
C VAL A 90 -4.50 16.87 1.95
N ASN A 91 -4.81 15.61 2.23
CA ASN A 91 -5.80 14.83 1.52
C ASN A 91 -7.21 15.17 2.02
N ILE A 92 -8.16 15.30 1.10
CA ILE A 92 -9.55 15.62 1.42
C ILE A 92 -10.43 14.40 1.20
N GLY A 93 -10.84 13.77 2.30
CA GLY A 93 -12.03 12.94 2.40
C GLY A 93 -13.30 13.82 2.48
N THR A 94 -14.46 13.23 2.19
CA THR A 94 -15.74 13.97 2.14
C THR A 94 -16.86 13.33 2.96
N ALA A 95 -16.60 12.20 3.61
CA ALA A 95 -17.59 11.48 4.39
C ALA A 95 -17.67 12.05 5.81
N VAL A 96 -18.51 13.07 5.99
CA VAL A 96 -18.89 13.54 7.33
C VAL A 96 -19.68 12.46 8.08
N PRO A 97 -19.74 12.50 9.43
CA PRO A 97 -20.49 11.53 10.22
C PRO A 97 -21.91 11.27 9.70
N GLY A 98 -22.28 9.99 9.63
CA GLY A 98 -23.57 9.53 9.12
C GLY A 98 -23.68 9.37 7.60
N LYS A 99 -22.65 9.77 6.83
CA LYS A 99 -22.68 9.79 5.37
C LYS A 99 -21.60 8.89 4.76
N PHE A 100 -21.90 8.29 3.62
CA PHE A 100 -20.90 7.63 2.78
C PHE A 100 -20.12 8.67 1.96
N PRO A 101 -18.86 8.38 1.57
CA PRO A 101 -18.06 9.29 0.73
C PRO A 101 -18.68 9.53 -0.65
N THR A 102 -19.61 8.68 -1.06
CA THR A 102 -20.32 8.75 -2.34
C THR A 102 -21.59 9.62 -2.31
N GLU A 103 -22.02 10.10 -1.14
CA GLU A 103 -23.19 10.98 -1.01
C GLU A 103 -22.85 12.46 -1.27
N PHE A 104 -21.57 12.82 -1.12
CA PHE A 104 -21.05 14.18 -1.32
C PHE A 104 -21.89 15.30 -0.67
N SER A 105 -22.16 15.17 0.61
CA SER A 105 -23.11 16.00 1.36
C SER A 105 -22.64 17.43 1.69
N LEU A 106 -21.41 17.80 1.34
CA LEU A 106 -20.80 19.08 1.72
C LEU A 106 -21.24 20.24 0.81
N SER A 107 -21.55 21.39 1.43
CA SER A 107 -21.92 22.61 0.72
C SER A 107 -20.71 23.40 0.23
N PHE A 108 -20.95 24.36 -0.69
CA PHE A 108 -19.94 25.32 -1.14
C PHE A 108 -19.29 26.08 0.02
N GLU A 109 -20.07 26.53 1.00
CA GLU A 109 -19.59 27.30 2.16
C GLU A 109 -18.70 26.45 3.05
N GLN A 110 -19.03 25.17 3.23
CA GLN A 110 -18.21 24.25 4.01
C GLN A 110 -16.85 24.02 3.34
N TYR A 111 -16.83 23.77 2.02
CA TYR A 111 -15.57 23.67 1.27
C TYR A 111 -14.76 24.97 1.32
N LEU A 112 -15.40 26.13 1.15
CA LEU A 112 -14.72 27.42 1.19
C LEU A 112 -14.08 27.68 2.55
N GLU A 113 -14.76 27.33 3.64
CA GLU A 113 -14.23 27.44 4.99
C GLU A 113 -13.05 26.47 5.22
N TRP A 114 -13.15 25.23 4.72
CA TRP A 114 -12.04 24.29 4.75
C TRP A 114 -10.81 24.83 4.01
N PHE A 115 -10.98 25.36 2.80
CA PHE A 115 -9.86 25.95 2.05
C PHE A 115 -9.25 27.16 2.74
N ARG A 116 -10.06 28.00 3.39
CA ARG A 116 -9.57 29.11 4.22
C ARG A 116 -8.64 28.58 5.33
N LEU A 117 -9.10 27.58 6.10
CA LEU A 117 -8.32 26.98 7.19
C LEU A 117 -7.07 26.27 6.67
N ILE A 118 -7.16 25.51 5.58
CA ILE A 118 -6.01 24.84 4.95
C ILE A 118 -4.96 25.86 4.50
N GLY A 119 -5.37 26.95 3.84
CA GLY A 119 -4.45 28.05 3.48
C GLY A 119 -3.84 28.74 4.71
N GLU A 120 -4.61 28.89 5.80
CA GLU A 120 -4.11 29.42 7.08
C GLU A 120 -3.10 28.50 7.77
N MET A 121 -3.17 27.20 7.52
CA MET A 121 -2.17 26.20 7.91
C MET A 121 -0.87 26.30 7.09
N ASN A 122 -0.76 27.25 6.16
CA ASN A 122 0.37 27.40 5.22
C ASN A 122 0.55 26.21 4.27
N ALA A 123 -0.49 25.39 4.08
CA ALA A 123 -0.52 24.43 2.98
C ALA A 123 -0.58 25.18 1.64
N ASN A 124 -0.04 24.56 0.59
CA ASN A 124 -0.08 25.07 -0.77
C ASN A 124 -0.73 24.09 -1.76
N VAL A 125 -1.11 22.89 -1.31
CA VAL A 125 -1.77 21.89 -2.14
C VAL A 125 -2.82 21.13 -1.35
N ILE A 126 -3.85 20.68 -2.06
CA ILE A 126 -4.84 19.71 -1.63
C ILE A 126 -4.85 18.55 -2.62
N ARG A 127 -5.13 17.33 -2.14
CA ARG A 127 -5.32 16.15 -2.98
C ARG A 127 -6.71 15.58 -2.78
N VAL A 128 -7.33 15.14 -3.86
CA VAL A 128 -8.62 14.43 -3.87
C VAL A 128 -8.50 13.14 -4.66
N TYR A 129 -9.23 12.11 -4.25
CA TYR A 129 -9.14 10.76 -4.82
C TYR A 129 -9.93 10.59 -6.13
N THR A 130 -10.99 11.37 -6.29
CA THR A 130 -11.98 11.21 -7.35
C THR A 130 -12.60 12.56 -7.70
N VAL A 131 -13.56 12.56 -8.63
CA VAL A 131 -14.38 13.72 -8.97
C VAL A 131 -15.29 14.07 -7.78
N LEU A 132 -15.21 15.32 -7.31
CA LEU A 132 -16.09 15.88 -6.27
C LEU A 132 -17.24 16.71 -6.90
N PRO A 133 -18.24 17.18 -6.12
CA PRO A 133 -19.30 18.03 -6.66
C PRO A 133 -18.79 19.38 -7.20
N PRO A 134 -19.52 20.04 -8.12
CA PRO A 134 -19.16 21.36 -8.64
C PRO A 134 -18.89 22.43 -7.57
N GLU A 135 -19.53 22.31 -6.40
CA GLU A 135 -19.35 23.14 -5.20
C GLU A 135 -17.88 23.20 -4.77
N PHE A 136 -17.19 22.07 -4.77
CA PHE A 136 -15.77 21.96 -4.39
C PHE A 136 -14.89 22.82 -5.32
N TYR A 137 -15.03 22.63 -6.64
CA TYR A 137 -14.23 23.31 -7.65
C TYR A 137 -14.50 24.82 -7.66
N ARG A 138 -15.77 25.21 -7.49
CA ARG A 138 -16.16 26.62 -7.32
C ARG A 138 -15.53 27.22 -6.08
N ALA A 139 -15.58 26.53 -4.94
CA ALA A 139 -15.02 27.01 -3.69
C ALA A 139 -13.50 27.19 -3.79
N LEU A 140 -12.78 26.27 -4.47
CA LEU A 140 -11.34 26.37 -4.69
C LEU A 140 -10.98 27.61 -5.53
N ALA A 141 -11.71 27.83 -6.63
CA ALA A 141 -11.51 29.01 -7.46
C ALA A 141 -11.76 30.31 -6.67
N VAL A 142 -12.83 30.37 -5.89
CA VAL A 142 -13.16 31.54 -5.05
C VAL A 142 -12.11 31.77 -3.97
N HIS A 143 -11.62 30.71 -3.32
CA HIS A 143 -10.53 30.80 -2.35
C HIS A 143 -9.27 31.40 -3.01
N ASN A 144 -8.84 30.86 -4.15
CA ASN A 144 -7.62 31.31 -4.83
C ASN A 144 -7.71 32.75 -5.37
N GLN A 145 -8.93 33.21 -5.70
CA GLN A 145 -9.18 34.62 -6.06
C GLN A 145 -9.11 35.53 -4.83
N ARG A 146 -9.65 35.11 -3.67
CA ARG A 146 -9.67 35.90 -2.44
C ARG A 146 -8.31 35.95 -1.74
N TYR A 147 -7.54 34.87 -1.77
CA TYR A 147 -6.30 34.70 -1.02
C TYR A 147 -5.09 34.51 -1.95
N PHE A 148 -4.77 35.52 -2.76
CA PHE A 148 -3.74 35.44 -3.80
C PHE A 148 -2.33 35.04 -3.30
N SER A 149 -1.97 35.39 -2.06
CA SER A 149 -0.67 35.03 -1.44
C SER A 149 -0.65 33.62 -0.82
N LYS A 150 -1.81 32.94 -0.77
CA LYS A 150 -2.01 31.62 -0.16
C LYS A 150 -2.88 30.73 -1.06
N LYS A 151 -2.55 30.72 -2.35
CA LYS A 151 -3.22 29.85 -3.32
C LYS A 151 -3.02 28.39 -2.93
N LEU A 152 -4.08 27.60 -3.09
CA LEU A 152 -4.06 26.16 -2.99
C LEU A 152 -4.07 25.56 -4.39
N TYR A 153 -3.12 24.68 -4.65
CA TYR A 153 -3.08 23.85 -5.85
C TYR A 153 -3.79 22.52 -5.62
N LEU A 154 -4.08 21.80 -6.69
CA LEU A 154 -4.81 20.54 -6.66
C LEU A 154 -4.01 19.41 -7.31
N PHE A 155 -3.84 18.29 -6.59
CA PHE A 155 -3.63 16.99 -7.22
C PHE A 155 -4.97 16.29 -7.39
N GLN A 156 -5.39 16.11 -8.64
CA GLN A 156 -6.69 15.52 -8.97
C GLN A 156 -6.54 14.03 -9.25
N GLY A 157 -7.13 13.19 -8.41
CA GLY A 157 -7.21 11.75 -8.62
C GLY A 157 -8.22 11.36 -9.69
N VAL A 158 -7.92 10.27 -10.38
CA VAL A 158 -8.81 9.54 -11.30
C VAL A 158 -9.02 8.15 -10.72
N TRP A 159 -10.16 7.95 -10.08
CA TRP A 159 -10.47 6.71 -9.38
C TRP A 159 -10.79 5.57 -10.35
N THR A 160 -10.36 4.35 -10.01
CA THR A 160 -10.81 3.13 -10.66
C THR A 160 -10.98 2.01 -9.64
N GLU A 161 -11.91 1.09 -9.95
CA GLU A 161 -12.05 -0.18 -9.24
C GLU A 161 -11.09 -1.24 -9.80
N LEU A 162 -11.06 -2.43 -9.20
CA LEU A 162 -10.37 -3.56 -9.79
C LEU A 162 -11.12 -4.07 -11.03
N PRO A 163 -10.42 -4.44 -12.11
CA PRO A 163 -11.04 -5.05 -13.26
C PRO A 163 -11.67 -6.41 -12.91
N ALA A 164 -12.74 -6.76 -13.63
CA ALA A 164 -13.26 -8.13 -13.60
C ALA A 164 -12.14 -9.12 -13.94
N GLU A 165 -12.05 -10.21 -13.16
CA GLU A 165 -11.00 -11.21 -13.26
C GLU A 165 -9.57 -10.69 -13.03
N GLY A 166 -9.35 -9.46 -12.55
CA GLY A 166 -8.03 -8.97 -12.16
C GLY A 166 -7.03 -8.78 -13.31
N ASN A 167 -7.52 -8.47 -14.53
CA ASN A 167 -6.68 -8.14 -15.69
C ASN A 167 -6.92 -6.70 -16.15
N PHE A 168 -5.92 -5.82 -15.98
CA PHE A 168 -6.03 -4.41 -16.35
C PHE A 168 -6.14 -4.16 -17.87
N TYR A 169 -5.82 -5.15 -18.71
CA TYR A 169 -6.01 -5.07 -20.17
C TYR A 169 -7.42 -5.44 -20.65
N ASN A 170 -8.36 -5.72 -19.73
CA ASN A 170 -9.75 -5.95 -20.12
C ASN A 170 -10.29 -4.74 -20.90
N VAL A 171 -10.81 -4.99 -22.11
CA VAL A 171 -11.21 -3.93 -23.06
C VAL A 171 -12.27 -2.99 -22.50
N GLU A 172 -13.26 -3.53 -21.78
CA GLU A 172 -14.33 -2.71 -21.17
C GLU A 172 -13.78 -1.90 -19.99
N PHE A 173 -12.91 -2.50 -19.17
CA PHE A 173 -12.24 -1.80 -18.08
C PHE A 173 -11.39 -0.62 -18.58
N VAL A 174 -10.51 -0.86 -19.56
CA VAL A 174 -9.67 0.18 -20.18
C VAL A 174 -10.54 1.30 -20.72
N ARG A 175 -11.63 0.95 -21.40
CA ARG A 175 -12.58 1.92 -21.96
C ARG A 175 -13.20 2.80 -20.87
N ASN A 176 -13.71 2.19 -19.80
CA ASN A 176 -14.33 2.92 -18.69
C ASN A 176 -13.32 3.82 -17.97
N PHE A 177 -12.08 3.37 -17.79
CA PHE A 177 -11.05 4.18 -17.16
C PHE A 177 -10.62 5.37 -18.03
N GLN A 178 -10.48 5.17 -19.33
CA GLN A 178 -10.24 6.27 -20.29
C GLN A 178 -11.40 7.29 -20.32
N GLU A 179 -12.65 6.84 -20.20
CA GLU A 179 -13.81 7.73 -20.06
C GLU A 179 -13.75 8.56 -18.78
N GLU A 180 -13.31 7.96 -17.67
CA GLU A 180 -13.09 8.66 -16.40
C GLU A 180 -11.96 9.70 -16.52
N ILE A 181 -10.84 9.36 -17.19
CA ILE A 181 -9.75 10.30 -17.48
C ILE A 181 -10.27 11.50 -18.28
N ILE A 182 -11.03 11.26 -19.35
CA ILE A 182 -11.63 12.33 -20.18
C ILE A 182 -12.56 13.21 -19.34
N LYS A 183 -13.40 12.58 -18.52
CA LYS A 183 -14.32 13.29 -17.61
C LYS A 183 -13.54 14.19 -16.67
N VAL A 184 -12.47 13.68 -16.06
CA VAL A 184 -11.61 14.45 -15.15
C VAL A 184 -10.98 15.65 -15.86
N ILE A 185 -10.39 15.44 -17.04
CA ILE A 185 -9.76 16.52 -17.79
C ILE A 185 -10.78 17.58 -18.21
N ASN A 186 -11.96 17.18 -18.69
CA ASN A 186 -13.00 18.15 -19.04
C ASN A 186 -13.49 18.95 -17.83
N LEU A 187 -13.61 18.32 -16.65
CA LEU A 187 -14.13 18.98 -15.46
C LEU A 187 -13.21 20.08 -14.95
N ILE A 188 -11.89 19.82 -14.92
CA ILE A 188 -10.91 20.78 -14.40
C ILE A 188 -10.72 21.98 -15.34
N HIS A 189 -11.03 21.83 -16.63
CA HIS A 189 -11.15 22.93 -17.60
C HIS A 189 -12.51 23.65 -17.59
N GLY A 190 -13.43 23.26 -16.71
CA GLY A 190 -14.77 23.86 -16.66
C GLY A 190 -15.62 23.57 -17.90
N LYS A 191 -15.44 22.39 -18.51
CA LYS A 191 -16.11 21.95 -19.75
C LYS A 191 -16.84 20.60 -19.61
N ALA A 192 -17.25 20.22 -18.40
CA ALA A 192 -17.96 18.96 -18.18
C ALA A 192 -19.40 19.16 -17.69
N VAL A 193 -20.29 18.30 -18.19
CA VAL A 193 -21.59 18.01 -17.57
C VAL A 193 -21.60 16.53 -17.28
N VAL A 194 -21.75 16.18 -16.00
CA VAL A 194 -21.74 14.80 -15.54
C VAL A 194 -23.15 14.44 -15.11
N ALA A 195 -23.72 13.42 -15.75
CA ALA A 195 -25.04 12.91 -15.41
C ALA A 195 -25.04 12.24 -14.02
N GLU A 196 -26.18 12.28 -13.35
CA GLU A 196 -26.37 11.60 -12.07
C GLU A 196 -26.18 10.08 -12.22
N LYS A 197 -25.32 9.51 -11.37
CA LYS A 197 -25.11 8.08 -11.24
C LYS A 197 -24.90 7.74 -9.75
N PRO A 198 -25.56 6.71 -9.21
CA PRO A 198 -25.32 6.29 -7.83
C PRO A 198 -23.83 6.05 -7.58
N GLY A 199 -23.30 6.57 -6.49
CA GLY A 199 -21.88 6.43 -6.18
C GLY A 199 -20.97 7.54 -6.72
N HIS A 200 -21.46 8.43 -7.60
CA HIS A 200 -20.62 9.38 -8.32
C HIS A 200 -21.13 10.81 -8.21
N ALA A 201 -20.18 11.76 -8.10
CA ALA A 201 -20.49 13.18 -8.17
C ALA A 201 -21.04 13.53 -9.56
N SER A 202 -21.94 14.50 -9.60
CA SER A 202 -22.63 14.91 -10.82
C SER A 202 -22.89 16.41 -10.83
N GLY A 203 -23.32 16.93 -11.98
CA GLY A 203 -23.66 18.34 -12.15
C GLY A 203 -22.88 19.03 -13.26
N VAL A 204 -22.92 20.36 -13.24
CA VAL A 204 -22.34 21.22 -14.27
C VAL A 204 -21.02 21.82 -13.77
N TYR A 205 -19.92 21.39 -14.36
CA TYR A 205 -18.57 21.86 -14.05
C TYR A 205 -18.18 22.94 -15.06
N GLN A 206 -18.50 24.18 -14.73
CA GLN A 206 -18.25 25.36 -15.57
C GLN A 206 -17.10 26.26 -15.08
N THR A 207 -16.50 25.92 -13.95
CA THR A 207 -15.40 26.68 -13.35
C THR A 207 -14.08 26.08 -13.79
N ASP A 208 -13.35 26.82 -14.62
CA ASP A 208 -12.00 26.45 -15.03
C ASP A 208 -11.02 26.67 -13.86
N ILE A 209 -10.48 25.56 -13.36
CA ILE A 209 -9.45 25.53 -12.32
C ILE A 209 -8.13 24.98 -12.85
N SER A 210 -7.99 24.78 -14.17
CA SER A 210 -6.83 24.11 -14.80
C SER A 210 -5.49 24.73 -14.40
N GLN A 211 -5.44 26.05 -14.27
CA GLN A 211 -4.26 26.82 -13.78
C GLN A 211 -3.85 26.50 -12.32
N TYR A 212 -4.73 25.88 -11.54
CA TYR A 212 -4.48 25.48 -10.15
C TYR A 212 -4.24 23.97 -10.01
N VAL A 213 -4.36 23.18 -11.07
CA VAL A 213 -4.11 21.72 -11.02
C VAL A 213 -2.63 21.45 -11.21
N ALA A 214 -1.96 21.07 -10.14
CA ALA A 214 -0.53 20.74 -10.11
C ALA A 214 -0.21 19.42 -10.80
N GLY A 215 -1.16 18.47 -10.80
CA GLY A 215 -1.03 17.22 -11.54
C GLY A 215 -2.26 16.32 -11.44
N ILE A 216 -2.27 15.28 -12.26
CA ILE A 216 -3.29 14.23 -12.29
C ILE A 216 -2.67 12.93 -11.76
N LEU A 217 -3.40 12.25 -10.87
CA LEU A 217 -3.00 10.97 -10.29
C LEU A 217 -3.95 9.87 -10.77
N LEU A 218 -3.42 8.90 -11.51
CA LEU A 218 -4.17 7.78 -12.05
C LEU A 218 -4.28 6.64 -11.02
N GLY A 219 -5.49 6.18 -10.79
CA GLY A 219 -5.80 5.02 -9.97
C GLY A 219 -5.75 5.25 -8.47
N ARG A 220 -5.70 4.11 -7.76
CA ARG A 220 -5.59 4.01 -6.29
C ARG A 220 -4.36 3.15 -5.95
N GLU A 221 -4.24 2.74 -4.69
CA GLU A 221 -3.29 1.69 -4.30
C GLU A 221 -3.60 0.38 -5.05
N TRP A 222 -2.69 -0.01 -5.96
CA TRP A 222 -2.81 -1.24 -6.74
C TRP A 222 -2.50 -2.46 -5.88
N GLU A 223 -3.30 -3.51 -5.96
CA GLU A 223 -3.09 -4.73 -5.17
C GLU A 223 -1.98 -5.60 -5.80
N PRO A 224 -0.97 -6.05 -5.03
CA PRO A 224 0.12 -6.88 -5.56
C PRO A 224 -0.35 -8.10 -6.35
N ASP A 225 -1.40 -8.78 -5.90
CA ASP A 225 -1.97 -9.95 -6.58
C ASP A 225 -2.57 -9.59 -7.95
N ALA A 226 -3.24 -8.43 -8.07
CA ALA A 226 -3.80 -7.97 -9.34
C ALA A 226 -2.69 -7.59 -10.33
N VAL A 227 -1.58 -7.04 -9.83
CA VAL A 227 -0.37 -6.75 -10.62
C VAL A 227 0.30 -8.03 -11.09
N GLU A 228 0.52 -9.02 -10.19
CA GLU A 228 1.05 -10.34 -10.55
C GLU A 228 0.19 -11.00 -11.62
N LYS A 229 -1.12 -11.01 -11.43
CA LYS A 229 -2.06 -11.65 -12.35
C LYS A 229 -2.02 -11.00 -13.73
N THR A 230 -1.98 -9.67 -13.79
CA THR A 230 -1.88 -8.92 -15.05
C THR A 230 -0.55 -9.22 -15.76
N ASN A 231 0.56 -9.22 -15.03
CA ASN A 231 1.89 -9.54 -15.56
C ASN A 231 1.99 -10.98 -16.07
N ARG A 232 1.31 -11.94 -15.43
CA ARG A 232 1.29 -13.33 -15.89
C ARG A 232 0.45 -13.51 -17.16
N LEU A 233 -0.69 -12.82 -17.25
CA LEU A 233 -1.61 -12.95 -18.38
C LEU A 233 -1.11 -12.24 -19.64
N MET A 234 -0.29 -11.19 -19.48
CA MET A 234 0.12 -10.30 -20.55
C MET A 234 1.64 -10.26 -20.69
N LYS A 235 2.16 -10.37 -21.91
CA LYS A 235 3.62 -10.42 -22.17
C LYS A 235 4.18 -9.11 -22.75
N LYS A 236 3.48 -7.99 -22.60
CA LYS A 236 3.94 -6.69 -23.08
C LYS A 236 5.02 -6.15 -22.12
N THR A 237 6.15 -5.72 -22.67
CA THR A 237 7.28 -5.18 -21.89
C THR A 237 7.76 -3.82 -22.39
N GLU A 238 7.22 -3.34 -23.51
CA GLU A 238 7.58 -2.07 -24.13
C GLU A 238 6.33 -1.33 -24.62
N PHE A 239 6.40 0.00 -24.61
CA PHE A 239 5.40 0.91 -25.15
C PHE A 239 6.05 2.19 -25.66
N ARG A 240 5.61 2.63 -26.84
CA ARG A 240 6.10 3.87 -27.48
C ARG A 240 4.91 4.79 -27.77
N GLY A 241 4.65 5.71 -26.84
CA GLY A 241 3.59 6.69 -26.94
C GLY A 241 4.06 8.00 -27.59
N ASN A 242 3.13 8.96 -27.68
CA ASN A 242 3.44 10.29 -28.19
C ASN A 242 4.18 11.14 -27.15
N PHE A 243 3.94 10.88 -25.86
CA PHE A 243 4.37 11.62 -24.69
C PHE A 243 5.14 10.76 -23.69
N ILE A 244 4.77 9.48 -23.55
CA ILE A 244 5.40 8.52 -22.62
C ILE A 244 5.90 7.29 -23.36
N ASN A 245 7.10 6.84 -23.02
CA ASN A 245 7.67 5.57 -23.44
C ASN A 245 7.98 4.69 -22.21
N VAL A 246 7.90 3.38 -22.42
CA VAL A 246 8.39 2.34 -21.50
C VAL A 246 9.24 1.41 -22.34
N HIS A 247 10.54 1.32 -22.07
CA HIS A 247 11.44 0.49 -22.89
C HIS A 247 11.62 -0.91 -22.33
N GLN A 248 11.58 -1.04 -20.99
CA GLN A 248 11.85 -2.27 -20.26
C GLN A 248 11.01 -2.32 -18.99
N GLY A 249 9.71 -2.59 -19.13
CA GLY A 249 8.80 -2.71 -18.00
C GLY A 249 8.11 -4.07 -17.95
N ASN A 250 7.28 -4.25 -16.93
CA ASN A 250 6.30 -5.32 -16.86
C ASN A 250 4.97 -4.90 -17.53
N ALA A 251 4.04 -5.85 -17.70
CA ALA A 251 2.80 -5.57 -18.42
C ALA A 251 1.92 -4.53 -17.72
N MET A 252 1.92 -4.49 -16.38
CA MET A 252 1.22 -3.45 -15.61
C MET A 252 1.85 -2.07 -15.85
N GLU A 253 3.17 -1.95 -15.85
CA GLU A 253 3.87 -0.68 -16.14
C GLU A 253 3.59 -0.19 -17.57
N VAL A 254 3.56 -1.10 -18.55
CA VAL A 254 3.16 -0.78 -19.93
C VAL A 254 1.73 -0.25 -19.96
N TRP A 255 0.80 -0.89 -19.26
CA TRP A 255 -0.60 -0.44 -19.19
C TRP A 255 -0.71 0.95 -18.55
N LEU A 256 0.01 1.20 -17.45
CA LEU A 256 0.09 2.52 -16.82
C LEU A 256 0.66 3.57 -17.78
N GLY A 257 1.69 3.21 -18.56
CA GLY A 257 2.28 4.07 -19.59
C GLY A 257 1.28 4.43 -20.68
N GLU A 258 0.50 3.46 -21.15
CA GLU A 258 -0.60 3.67 -22.10
C GLU A 258 -1.66 4.63 -21.54
N MET A 259 -2.04 4.50 -20.26
CA MET A 259 -3.04 5.38 -19.63
C MET A 259 -2.51 6.80 -19.38
N MET A 260 -1.25 6.95 -18.99
CA MET A 260 -0.60 8.25 -18.85
C MET A 260 -0.51 8.97 -20.20
N ASP A 261 -0.05 8.28 -21.25
CA ASP A 261 0.04 8.83 -22.61
C ASP A 261 -1.34 9.28 -23.11
N PHE A 262 -2.37 8.47 -22.89
CA PHE A 262 -3.76 8.80 -23.22
C PHE A 262 -4.25 10.08 -22.54
N ALA A 263 -4.00 10.23 -21.23
CA ALA A 263 -4.40 11.42 -20.48
C ALA A 263 -3.72 12.68 -21.02
N ILE A 264 -2.40 12.62 -21.25
CA ILE A 264 -1.62 13.75 -21.76
C ILE A 264 -2.04 14.12 -23.18
N GLN A 265 -2.27 13.11 -24.03
CA GLN A 265 -2.68 13.31 -25.41
C GLN A 265 -4.06 13.97 -25.49
N TYR A 266 -5.03 13.47 -24.73
CA TYR A 266 -6.38 14.03 -24.72
C TYR A 266 -6.36 15.51 -24.35
N GLU A 267 -5.64 15.85 -23.29
CA GLU A 267 -5.54 17.23 -22.83
C GLU A 267 -4.81 18.13 -23.83
N THR A 268 -3.67 17.67 -24.35
CA THR A 268 -2.86 18.41 -25.33
C THR A 268 -3.69 18.72 -26.57
N GLN A 269 -4.36 17.72 -27.14
CA GLN A 269 -5.15 17.91 -28.35
C GLN A 269 -6.41 18.76 -28.13
N THR A 270 -7.08 18.60 -26.99
CA THR A 270 -8.39 19.22 -26.75
C THR A 270 -8.26 20.65 -26.23
N PHE A 271 -7.27 20.90 -25.37
CA PHE A 271 -7.12 22.14 -24.61
C PHE A 271 -5.80 22.87 -24.87
N GLN A 272 -4.90 22.32 -25.71
CA GLN A 272 -3.56 22.88 -25.96
C GLN A 272 -2.84 23.20 -24.64
N THR A 273 -3.01 22.31 -23.67
CA THR A 273 -2.47 22.42 -22.32
C THR A 273 -1.74 21.14 -21.99
N GLN A 274 -0.75 21.22 -21.11
CA GLN A 274 -0.12 20.05 -20.51
C GLN A 274 0.05 20.28 -19.00
N ARG A 275 0.11 19.18 -18.26
CA ARG A 275 0.46 19.20 -16.84
C ARG A 275 1.13 17.89 -16.42
N PRO A 276 1.75 17.85 -15.23
CA PRO A 276 2.28 16.63 -14.68
C PRO A 276 1.20 15.55 -14.49
N VAL A 277 1.51 14.34 -14.94
CA VAL A 277 0.67 13.15 -14.76
C VAL A 277 1.51 12.07 -14.08
N SER A 278 0.89 11.34 -13.16
CA SER A 278 1.47 10.19 -12.48
C SER A 278 0.37 9.16 -12.17
N PHE A 279 0.75 8.02 -11.61
CA PHE A 279 -0.16 7.06 -11.00
C PHE A 279 0.16 6.92 -9.51
N VAL A 280 -0.81 6.45 -8.72
CA VAL A 280 -0.58 6.19 -7.30
C VAL A 280 0.22 4.90 -7.14
N ASN A 281 1.31 4.93 -6.38
CA ASN A 281 1.98 3.74 -5.87
C ASN A 281 2.02 3.75 -4.33
N TRP A 282 2.42 2.65 -3.71
CA TRP A 282 2.48 2.46 -2.26
C TRP A 282 3.50 1.37 -1.91
N LEU A 283 3.86 1.28 -0.62
CA LEU A 283 4.95 0.42 -0.14
C LEU A 283 4.93 -1.04 -0.64
N PRO A 284 3.80 -1.76 -0.68
CA PRO A 284 3.75 -3.15 -1.16
C PRO A 284 4.15 -3.38 -2.63
N LEU A 285 4.28 -2.30 -3.40
CA LEU A 285 4.70 -2.30 -4.80
C LEU A 285 5.89 -1.36 -5.02
N ASP A 286 6.62 -1.03 -3.96
CA ASP A 286 7.84 -0.26 -4.09
C ASP A 286 8.91 -1.05 -4.88
N PRO A 287 9.91 -0.36 -5.47
CA PRO A 287 10.89 -1.00 -6.35
C PRO A 287 12.04 -1.68 -5.59
N MET A 288 12.04 -1.62 -4.26
CA MET A 288 13.04 -2.30 -3.44
C MET A 288 12.54 -3.71 -3.09
N PHE A 289 13.48 -4.61 -2.78
CA PHE A 289 13.15 -5.94 -2.26
C PHE A 289 13.40 -6.01 -0.76
N HIS A 290 12.54 -6.76 -0.06
CA HIS A 290 12.50 -6.80 1.40
C HIS A 290 12.50 -8.24 1.90
N SER A 291 13.65 -8.72 2.37
CA SER A 291 13.82 -10.10 2.84
C SER A 291 13.11 -10.38 4.17
N SER A 292 12.79 -9.35 4.96
CA SER A 292 11.96 -9.45 6.16
C SER A 292 10.47 -9.63 5.87
N GLU A 293 10.03 -9.39 4.63
CA GLU A 293 8.64 -9.57 4.20
C GLU A 293 8.47 -10.88 3.45
N TYR A 294 7.79 -11.82 4.11
CA TYR A 294 7.44 -13.11 3.53
C TYR A 294 6.19 -13.66 4.24
N ILE A 295 5.06 -13.64 3.53
CA ILE A 295 3.79 -14.22 4.00
C ILE A 295 3.37 -15.30 3.00
N GLU A 296 3.52 -16.56 3.39
CA GLU A 296 3.02 -17.70 2.60
C GLU A 296 1.98 -18.48 3.39
N ALA A 297 0.72 -18.04 3.34
CA ALA A 297 -0.42 -18.83 3.82
C ALA A 297 -1.74 -18.33 3.22
N GLU A 298 -2.47 -19.19 2.51
CA GLU A 298 -3.80 -18.87 1.93
C GLU A 298 -4.86 -18.44 2.98
N TYR A 299 -4.64 -18.75 4.27
CA TYR A 299 -5.55 -18.41 5.36
C TYR A 299 -5.22 -17.08 6.06
N VAL A 300 -4.12 -16.42 5.71
CA VAL A 300 -3.76 -15.10 6.25
C VAL A 300 -4.45 -14.04 5.39
N ARG A 301 -5.28 -13.19 6.00
CA ARG A 301 -5.95 -12.05 5.35
C ARG A 301 -4.98 -10.87 5.19
N GLU A 302 -3.85 -11.10 4.53
CA GLU A 302 -2.84 -10.09 4.24
C GLU A 302 -2.18 -10.39 2.90
N TYR A 303 -1.82 -9.36 2.15
CA TYR A 303 -1.05 -9.51 0.92
C TYR A 303 0.39 -9.89 1.24
N ASP A 304 1.02 -10.61 0.33
CA ASP A 304 2.46 -10.62 0.26
C ASP A 304 2.95 -9.23 -0.23
N ASN A 305 3.45 -8.41 0.70
CA ASN A 305 3.78 -7.01 0.43
C ASN A 305 5.15 -6.81 -0.26
N ASP A 306 5.81 -7.86 -0.73
CA ASP A 306 7.02 -7.78 -1.56
C ASP A 306 6.92 -8.77 -2.76
N LEU A 307 5.69 -9.00 -3.26
CA LEU A 307 5.40 -9.92 -4.35
C LEU A 307 5.83 -9.39 -5.72
N LYS A 308 5.47 -8.14 -6.03
CA LYS A 308 5.76 -7.43 -7.29
C LYS A 308 6.11 -5.97 -7.01
N SER A 309 6.68 -5.31 -8.01
CA SER A 309 7.08 -3.90 -7.92
C SER A 309 6.57 -3.12 -9.13
N LEU A 310 6.36 -1.82 -8.94
CA LEU A 310 6.12 -0.85 -10.01
C LEU A 310 7.18 0.26 -9.94
N ASP A 311 7.99 0.40 -10.99
CA ASP A 311 9.16 1.27 -11.00
C ASP A 311 8.99 2.47 -11.94
N PHE A 312 8.95 3.68 -11.35
CA PHE A 312 8.86 4.93 -12.11
C PHE A 312 10.07 5.19 -13.02
N THR A 313 11.23 4.55 -12.77
CA THR A 313 12.44 4.73 -13.60
C THR A 313 12.31 4.08 -14.97
N HIS A 314 11.36 3.17 -15.18
CA HIS A 314 11.06 2.55 -16.47
C HIS A 314 10.29 3.48 -17.43
N PHE A 315 9.78 4.61 -16.93
CA PHE A 315 9.01 5.57 -17.70
C PHE A 315 9.91 6.69 -18.22
N HIS A 316 9.67 7.10 -19.46
CA HIS A 316 10.41 8.15 -20.12
C HIS A 316 9.48 9.11 -20.86
N LYS A 317 9.62 10.41 -20.62
CA LYS A 317 8.95 11.45 -21.38
C LYS A 317 9.62 11.67 -22.74
N THR A 318 8.81 11.88 -23.77
CA THR A 318 9.30 12.37 -25.07
C THR A 318 9.50 13.88 -25.05
N THR A 319 10.10 14.44 -26.09
CA THR A 319 10.21 15.91 -26.28
C THR A 319 8.86 16.61 -26.52
N ASN A 320 7.78 15.85 -26.76
CA ASN A 320 6.44 16.41 -26.84
C ASN A 320 5.82 16.64 -25.45
N TYR A 321 6.35 16.01 -24.39
CA TYR A 321 5.81 16.15 -23.05
C TYR A 321 6.60 17.18 -22.23
N LEU A 322 6.16 18.43 -22.30
CA LEU A 322 6.83 19.58 -21.70
C LEU A 322 6.65 19.62 -20.17
N ALA A 323 5.52 19.13 -19.67
CA ALA A 323 5.19 19.19 -18.24
C ALA A 323 5.83 18.06 -17.41
N GLY A 324 6.27 16.96 -18.02
CA GLY A 324 6.96 15.85 -17.33
C GLY A 324 6.07 15.03 -16.38
N PHE A 325 6.61 13.95 -15.81
CA PHE A 325 5.92 13.06 -14.87
C PHE A 325 6.64 13.03 -13.51
N PHE A 326 6.00 12.45 -12.50
CA PHE A 326 6.56 12.36 -11.15
C PHE A 326 6.22 11.02 -10.50
N ALA A 327 6.93 10.66 -9.44
CA ALA A 327 6.68 9.47 -8.63
C ALA A 327 5.76 9.82 -7.47
N SER A 328 4.60 9.17 -7.36
CA SER A 328 3.63 9.40 -6.29
C SER A 328 3.55 8.16 -5.40
N TYR A 329 3.86 8.31 -4.11
CA TYR A 329 3.81 7.20 -3.15
C TYR A 329 2.94 7.53 -1.94
N HIS A 330 2.12 6.56 -1.51
CA HIS A 330 1.58 6.52 -0.16
C HIS A 330 2.63 5.83 0.72
N VAL A 331 3.06 6.51 1.80
CA VAL A 331 4.07 5.97 2.71
C VAL A 331 3.65 6.17 4.15
N TYR A 332 3.30 5.07 4.82
CA TYR A 332 2.98 5.02 6.24
C TYR A 332 4.15 4.42 7.02
N PRO A 333 4.48 4.91 8.24
CA PRO A 333 5.67 4.49 8.96
C PRO A 333 5.55 3.13 9.68
N TYR A 334 4.37 2.52 9.68
CA TYR A 334 4.05 1.31 10.45
C TYR A 334 3.75 0.07 9.61
N TYR A 335 3.40 0.22 8.32
CA TYR A 335 3.00 -0.91 7.48
C TYR A 335 3.50 -0.69 6.04
N PRO A 336 4.01 -1.73 5.35
CA PRO A 336 4.25 -3.09 5.84
C PRO A 336 5.39 -3.20 6.88
N ASP A 337 5.46 -4.33 7.57
CA ASP A 337 6.38 -4.55 8.68
C ASP A 337 7.86 -4.46 8.26
N PHE A 338 8.19 -4.60 6.96
CA PHE A 338 9.57 -4.45 6.49
C PHE A 338 10.19 -3.09 6.82
N ILE A 339 9.38 -2.03 6.97
CA ILE A 339 9.90 -0.72 7.42
C ILE A 339 10.56 -0.87 8.79
N CYS A 340 9.97 -1.69 9.67
CA CYS A 340 10.47 -1.92 11.02
C CYS A 340 11.48 -3.06 11.11
N ASN A 341 11.30 -4.10 10.31
CA ASN A 341 12.04 -5.35 10.42
C ASN A 341 13.34 -5.36 9.58
N GLU A 342 13.42 -4.58 8.50
CA GLU A 342 14.64 -4.52 7.69
C GLU A 342 15.80 -3.89 8.45
N ALA A 343 16.93 -4.58 8.47
CA ALA A 343 18.12 -4.10 9.15
C ALA A 343 18.65 -2.79 8.55
N LYS A 344 18.51 -2.61 7.22
CA LYS A 344 18.91 -1.39 6.50
C LYS A 344 18.13 -0.14 6.91
N TYR A 345 16.97 -0.29 7.56
CA TYR A 345 16.18 0.83 8.06
C TYR A 345 16.26 0.97 9.59
N SER A 346 16.32 -0.15 10.33
CA SER A 346 16.26 -0.18 11.79
C SER A 346 17.59 0.04 12.53
N HIS A 347 18.73 -0.22 11.89
CA HIS A 347 20.06 -0.07 12.49
C HIS A 347 20.70 1.31 12.32
N PRO A 348 20.59 1.98 11.15
CA PRO A 348 21.23 3.27 10.94
C PRO A 348 20.72 4.36 11.89
N ILE A 349 21.55 5.38 12.10
CA ILE A 349 21.28 6.51 13.00
C ILE A 349 21.30 7.79 12.16
N LYS A 350 20.26 8.62 12.30
CA LYS A 350 20.15 9.92 11.62
C LYS A 350 21.32 10.84 11.99
N PRO A 351 21.61 11.87 11.17
CA PRO A 351 22.62 12.87 11.51
C PRO A 351 22.39 13.60 12.85
N ASP A 352 21.17 13.62 13.37
CA ASP A 352 20.82 14.20 14.67
C ASP A 352 21.00 13.23 15.87
N GLY A 353 21.50 12.02 15.62
CA GLY A 353 21.77 11.01 16.64
C GLY A 353 20.57 10.10 17.00
N LYS A 354 19.43 10.25 16.33
CA LYS A 354 18.23 9.43 16.60
C LYS A 354 18.08 8.27 15.61
N LYS A 355 17.47 7.17 16.05
CA LYS A 355 16.97 6.12 15.15
C LYS A 355 15.68 6.58 14.49
N ASP A 356 15.49 6.21 13.23
CA ASP A 356 14.28 6.56 12.48
C ASP A 356 14.14 5.70 11.22
N ASN A 357 13.33 4.66 11.31
CA ASN A 357 13.14 3.70 10.23
C ASN A 357 12.51 4.35 9.00
N PHE A 358 11.55 5.25 9.21
CA PHE A 358 10.83 5.95 8.15
C PHE A 358 11.78 6.86 7.35
N TYR A 359 12.69 7.57 8.01
CA TYR A 359 13.70 8.39 7.35
C TYR A 359 14.62 7.57 6.44
N PHE A 360 15.10 6.40 6.89
CA PHE A 360 16.00 5.57 6.08
C PHE A 360 15.28 4.86 4.93
N TYR A 361 14.01 4.48 5.11
CA TYR A 361 13.16 4.03 4.00
C TYR A 361 13.02 5.12 2.92
N LEU A 362 12.71 6.35 3.32
CA LEU A 362 12.57 7.48 2.40
C LEU A 362 13.87 7.81 1.65
N LEU A 363 15.04 7.64 2.29
CA LEU A 363 16.33 7.79 1.60
C LEU A 363 16.53 6.73 0.52
N ASP A 364 16.21 5.46 0.80
CA ASP A 364 16.32 4.35 -0.16
C ASP A 364 15.38 4.60 -1.36
N LEU A 365 14.12 4.95 -1.06
CA LEU A 365 13.13 5.28 -2.10
C LEU A 365 13.52 6.52 -2.91
N LYS A 366 14.07 7.56 -2.28
CA LYS A 366 14.51 8.78 -2.99
C LYS A 366 15.74 8.52 -3.86
N GLU A 367 16.68 7.70 -3.41
CA GLU A 367 17.84 7.29 -4.20
C GLU A 367 17.39 6.50 -5.43
N HIS A 368 16.41 5.61 -5.29
CA HIS A 368 15.81 4.90 -6.43
C HIS A 368 15.11 5.86 -7.40
N CYS A 369 14.38 6.85 -6.88
CA CYS A 369 13.69 7.88 -7.67
C CYS A 369 14.58 9.11 -7.99
N LYS A 370 15.90 8.93 -8.12
CA LYS A 370 16.81 10.04 -8.42
C LYS A 370 16.51 10.66 -9.79
N GLY A 371 16.33 11.98 -9.83
CA GLY A 371 15.97 12.68 -11.07
C GLY A 371 14.49 12.63 -11.44
N ILE A 372 13.65 12.07 -10.58
CA ILE A 372 12.19 12.11 -10.69
C ILE A 372 11.66 12.82 -9.42
N PRO A 373 10.67 13.73 -9.51
CA PRO A 373 10.11 14.32 -8.31
C PRO A 373 9.37 13.25 -7.51
N LEU A 374 9.76 13.05 -6.25
CA LEU A 374 9.14 12.07 -5.36
C LEU A 374 8.11 12.77 -4.46
N LEU A 375 6.83 12.64 -4.77
CA LEU A 375 5.74 13.15 -3.96
C LEU A 375 5.28 12.06 -2.98
N ILE A 376 5.44 12.30 -1.68
CA ILE A 376 4.75 11.49 -0.66
C ILE A 376 3.33 12.03 -0.58
N SER A 377 2.45 11.42 -1.38
CA SER A 377 1.06 11.84 -1.59
C SER A 377 0.12 11.45 -0.45
N GLU A 378 0.54 10.53 0.42
CA GLU A 378 -0.12 10.21 1.69
C GLU A 378 0.90 9.78 2.74
N TYR A 379 0.74 10.31 3.95
CA TYR A 379 1.40 9.89 5.19
C TYR A 379 0.58 10.41 6.37
N GLY A 380 0.59 9.74 7.51
CA GLY A 380 -0.15 10.17 8.68
C GLY A 380 -0.09 9.18 9.82
N LEU A 381 -0.60 9.61 10.98
CA LEU A 381 -0.76 8.77 12.18
C LEU A 381 -2.13 9.08 12.78
N PRO A 382 -2.87 8.08 13.29
CA PRO A 382 -4.17 8.31 13.89
C PRO A 382 -4.07 8.61 15.39
N SER A 383 -5.04 9.39 15.90
CA SER A 383 -5.20 9.71 17.33
C SER A 383 -6.22 8.79 18.04
N SER A 384 -6.37 7.55 17.57
CA SER A 384 -7.33 6.57 18.12
C SER A 384 -6.89 6.05 19.49
N ARG A 385 -7.85 5.49 20.23
CA ARG A 385 -7.58 4.70 21.44
C ARG A 385 -7.01 3.33 21.05
N GLY A 386 -7.65 2.66 20.10
CA GLY A 386 -7.18 1.38 19.57
C GLY A 386 -5.88 1.55 18.79
N ASN A 387 -5.03 0.52 18.82
CA ASN A 387 -3.77 0.46 18.07
C ASN A 387 -3.74 -0.83 17.26
N SER A 388 -3.77 -0.70 15.93
CA SER A 388 -3.78 -1.84 15.02
C SER A 388 -2.41 -2.21 14.51
N HIS A 389 -1.33 -1.52 14.90
CA HIS A 389 0.02 -1.90 14.52
C HIS A 389 1.06 -1.17 15.37
N TYR A 390 1.86 -1.93 16.14
CA TYR A 390 2.95 -1.39 16.94
C TYR A 390 4.24 -1.28 16.14
N THR A 391 5.03 -0.25 16.44
CA THR A 391 6.35 -0.02 15.89
C THR A 391 7.39 0.21 17.00
N PRO A 392 8.68 -0.09 16.79
CA PRO A 392 9.70 0.07 17.83
C PRO A 392 9.95 1.52 18.28
N LEU A 393 9.53 2.51 17.47
CA LEU A 393 9.81 3.93 17.68
C LEU A 393 8.56 4.76 18.00
N GLY A 394 7.40 4.11 18.16
CA GLY A 394 6.13 4.76 18.51
C GLY A 394 5.45 5.49 17.35
N PHE A 395 5.77 5.17 16.09
CA PHE A 395 5.01 5.61 14.92
C PHE A 395 3.84 4.64 14.63
N ASP A 396 3.07 4.33 15.65
CA ASP A 396 2.11 3.22 15.62
C ASP A 396 0.86 3.53 14.77
N GLN A 397 0.14 2.51 14.32
CA GLN A 397 -1.17 2.67 13.70
C GLN A 397 -2.25 2.83 14.79
N GLY A 398 -2.15 3.91 15.57
CA GLY A 398 -3.09 4.27 16.63
C GLY A 398 -2.52 4.20 18.03
N GLY A 399 -3.38 4.35 19.03
CA GLY A 399 -2.99 4.44 20.44
C GLY A 399 -2.44 5.81 20.86
N HIS A 400 -2.36 6.78 19.95
CA HIS A 400 -1.84 8.12 20.24
C HIS A 400 -2.91 9.05 20.78
N SER A 401 -2.55 9.84 21.79
CA SER A 401 -3.28 11.07 22.10
C SER A 401 -3.19 12.08 20.94
N GLU A 402 -4.11 13.05 20.91
CA GLU A 402 -4.09 14.15 19.93
C GLU A 402 -2.75 14.93 19.97
N MET A 403 -2.10 15.03 21.14
CA MET A 403 -0.79 15.66 21.27
C MET A 403 0.33 14.80 20.68
N GLU A 404 0.33 13.49 20.95
CA GLU A 404 1.33 12.57 20.37
C GLU A 404 1.21 12.52 18.85
N GLN A 405 -0.01 12.43 18.30
CA GLN A 405 -0.27 12.54 16.87
C GLN A 405 0.38 13.81 16.30
N ALA A 406 0.19 14.95 16.96
CA ALA A 406 0.72 16.24 16.50
C ALA A 406 2.25 16.31 16.52
N VAL A 407 2.89 15.77 17.56
CA VAL A 407 4.35 15.75 17.70
C VAL A 407 4.99 14.82 16.68
N LEU A 408 4.47 13.60 16.54
CA LEU A 408 5.02 12.61 15.60
C LEU A 408 4.79 13.03 14.14
N SER A 409 3.65 13.65 13.84
CA SER A 409 3.37 14.20 12.50
C SER A 409 4.34 15.33 12.10
N GLU A 410 4.83 16.15 13.05
CA GLU A 410 5.90 17.14 12.79
C GLU A 410 7.19 16.43 12.33
N VAL A 411 7.53 15.30 12.98
CA VAL A 411 8.70 14.49 12.66
C VAL A 411 8.59 13.90 11.26
N LEU A 412 7.49 13.19 10.94
CA LEU A 412 7.30 12.58 9.62
C LEU A 412 7.36 13.62 8.49
N THR A 413 6.67 14.76 8.67
CA THR A 413 6.70 15.87 7.71
C THR A 413 8.12 16.37 7.47
N ARG A 414 8.89 16.53 8.55
CA ARG A 414 10.26 17.02 8.51
C ARG A 414 11.18 16.01 7.82
N ASP A 415 10.99 14.73 8.07
CA ASP A 415 11.80 13.67 7.46
C ASP A 415 11.54 13.54 5.95
N ILE A 416 10.29 13.66 5.48
CA ILE A 416 9.99 13.75 4.04
C ILE A 416 10.73 14.92 3.38
N TYR A 417 10.73 16.07 4.03
CA TYR A 417 11.46 17.23 3.53
C TYR A 417 12.99 17.03 3.55
N ASN A 418 13.54 16.49 4.65
CA ASN A 418 14.98 16.32 4.84
C ASN A 418 15.58 15.24 3.93
N THR A 419 14.79 14.23 3.57
CA THR A 419 15.16 13.20 2.58
C THR A 419 15.06 13.68 1.14
N ARG A 420 14.79 14.98 0.92
CA ARG A 420 14.76 15.63 -0.42
C ARG A 420 13.63 15.11 -1.32
N CYS A 421 12.52 14.66 -0.73
CA CYS A 421 11.30 14.44 -1.48
C CYS A 421 10.75 15.78 -2.02
N ALA A 422 9.93 15.72 -3.06
CA ALA A 422 9.33 16.87 -3.73
C ALA A 422 8.05 17.39 -3.05
N GLY A 423 7.44 16.59 -2.16
CA GLY A 423 6.31 17.05 -1.35
C GLY A 423 5.83 16.06 -0.31
N ALA A 424 5.02 16.56 0.62
CA ALA A 424 4.40 15.86 1.73
C ALA A 424 2.91 16.24 1.81
N VAL A 425 2.00 15.31 1.51
CA VAL A 425 0.54 15.53 1.59
C VAL A 425 -0.04 14.66 2.72
N TYR A 426 -0.46 15.31 3.80
CA TYR A 426 -0.90 14.66 5.04
C TYR A 426 -2.25 13.95 4.86
N PHE A 427 -2.37 12.73 5.38
CA PHE A 427 -3.61 11.99 5.50
C PHE A 427 -4.11 12.13 6.94
N GLU A 428 -5.19 12.88 7.21
CA GLU A 428 -6.09 13.57 6.26
C GLU A 428 -6.80 14.79 6.88
N TRP A 429 -7.70 15.46 6.14
CA TRP A 429 -8.36 16.68 6.63
C TRP A 429 -9.38 16.44 7.76
N ILE A 430 -10.26 15.44 7.68
CA ILE A 430 -11.30 15.15 8.69
C ILE A 430 -11.23 13.70 9.18
N ASP A 431 -11.68 13.45 10.40
CA ASP A 431 -11.99 12.09 10.86
C ASP A 431 -13.19 11.53 10.05
N GLU A 432 -13.08 10.32 9.52
CA GLU A 432 -14.10 9.69 8.66
C GLU A 432 -14.62 8.36 9.26
N TRP A 433 -15.85 8.37 9.79
CA TRP A 433 -16.41 7.26 10.58
C TRP A 433 -16.76 6.00 9.77
N PHE A 434 -16.89 6.11 8.44
CA PHE A 434 -17.23 4.95 7.61
C PHE A 434 -16.07 3.97 7.41
N LYS A 435 -14.83 4.37 7.74
CA LYS A 435 -13.62 3.58 7.48
C LYS A 435 -13.52 2.36 8.39
N ARG A 436 -12.87 1.32 7.86
CA ARG A 436 -12.74 0.00 8.49
C ARG A 436 -11.28 -0.32 8.76
N ASN A 437 -11.00 -0.97 9.87
CA ASN A 437 -9.68 -1.49 10.21
C ASN A 437 -9.78 -2.94 10.66
N TRP A 438 -8.80 -3.76 10.28
CA TRP A 438 -8.77 -5.19 10.54
C TRP A 438 -8.79 -5.56 12.03
N LEU A 439 -8.38 -4.65 12.92
CA LEU A 439 -8.42 -4.84 14.38
C LEU A 439 -9.85 -5.01 14.91
N VAL A 440 -10.85 -4.45 14.22
CA VAL A 440 -12.20 -4.31 14.77
C VAL A 440 -13.35 -4.50 13.78
N MET A 441 -13.07 -4.45 12.47
CA MET A 441 -14.10 -4.41 11.42
C MET A 441 -15.04 -5.61 11.41
N ASP A 442 -14.55 -6.76 11.88
CA ASP A 442 -15.29 -8.00 12.00
C ASP A 442 -16.39 -7.94 13.08
N PHE A 443 -16.36 -6.94 13.97
CA PHE A 443 -17.32 -6.77 15.08
C PHE A 443 -18.17 -5.49 14.93
N GLU A 444 -18.22 -4.91 13.73
CA GLU A 444 -19.02 -3.71 13.41
C GLU A 444 -20.21 -4.14 12.56
N GLU A 445 -21.22 -4.73 13.19
CA GLU A 445 -22.42 -5.28 12.53
C GLU A 445 -23.72 -4.58 12.98
N PRO A 446 -24.62 -4.25 12.03
CA PRO A 446 -24.51 -4.50 10.59
C PRO A 446 -23.53 -3.54 9.89
N ALA A 447 -22.71 -4.07 8.97
CA ALA A 447 -21.58 -3.36 8.37
C ALA A 447 -21.91 -2.01 7.70
N GLU A 448 -23.14 -1.83 7.20
CA GLU A 448 -23.61 -0.57 6.61
C GLU A 448 -23.71 0.57 7.62
N ASN A 449 -24.01 0.26 8.89
CA ASN A 449 -24.26 1.26 9.93
C ASN A 449 -22.99 1.81 10.57
N ARG A 450 -21.82 1.31 10.22
CA ARG A 450 -20.51 1.81 10.71
C ARG A 450 -20.37 3.33 10.63
N ARG A 451 -20.90 3.95 9.57
CA ARG A 451 -20.87 5.42 9.38
C ARG A 451 -21.66 6.20 10.46
N LEU A 452 -22.55 5.55 11.20
CA LEU A 452 -23.48 6.17 12.12
C LEU A 452 -22.88 6.42 13.51
N TRP A 453 -21.69 5.91 13.81
CA TRP A 453 -21.08 6.03 15.13
C TRP A 453 -19.56 6.09 15.02
N HIS A 454 -18.90 6.66 16.02
CA HIS A 454 -17.45 6.87 15.99
C HIS A 454 -16.75 5.77 16.80
N ASN A 455 -16.04 4.88 16.13
CA ASN A 455 -15.28 3.83 16.78
C ASN A 455 -13.85 4.29 17.09
N LEU A 456 -13.59 4.64 18.35
CA LEU A 456 -12.24 5.04 18.78
C LEU A 456 -11.27 3.86 18.92
N GLU A 457 -11.75 2.62 18.85
CA GLU A 457 -10.90 1.43 18.72
C GLU A 457 -10.43 1.23 17.27
N ASN A 458 -10.97 1.98 16.30
CA ASN A 458 -10.64 1.88 14.89
C ASN A 458 -9.68 3.02 14.47
N PRO A 459 -8.39 2.75 14.22
CA PRO A 459 -7.43 3.76 13.82
C PRO A 459 -7.80 4.50 12.53
N GLU A 460 -8.42 3.82 11.56
CA GLU A 460 -8.76 4.40 10.26
C GLU A 460 -9.80 5.52 10.34
N GLN A 461 -10.56 5.60 11.43
CA GLN A 461 -11.54 6.68 11.64
C GLN A 461 -10.92 7.96 12.24
N ASN A 462 -9.63 7.95 12.60
CA ASN A 462 -9.03 8.91 13.55
C ASN A 462 -7.80 9.68 13.02
N TYR A 463 -7.63 9.78 11.70
CA TYR A 463 -6.49 10.49 11.07
C TYR A 463 -6.68 12.00 10.94
N GLY A 464 -7.89 12.51 11.11
CA GLY A 464 -8.26 13.86 10.73
C GLY A 464 -7.48 14.94 11.47
N ILE A 465 -7.03 15.95 10.74
CA ILE A 465 -6.59 17.24 11.29
C ILE A 465 -7.75 17.95 11.99
N VAL A 466 -8.96 17.76 11.49
CA VAL A 466 -10.22 18.21 12.06
C VAL A 466 -10.92 17.01 12.71
N ALA A 467 -11.13 17.10 14.02
CA ALA A 467 -11.96 16.15 14.73
C ALA A 467 -13.41 16.27 14.26
N CYS A 468 -14.01 15.15 13.84
CA CYS A 468 -15.45 15.03 13.68
C CYS A 468 -15.97 14.19 14.85
N GLU A 469 -16.42 14.86 15.90
CA GLU A 469 -16.65 14.22 17.20
C GLU A 469 -18.07 14.46 17.71
N SER A 470 -18.65 13.45 18.35
CA SER A 470 -19.80 13.63 19.22
C SER A 470 -19.34 13.38 20.65
N ILE A 471 -19.15 14.46 21.41
CA ILE A 471 -18.75 14.38 22.82
C ILE A 471 -19.80 15.11 23.64
N LYS A 472 -20.62 14.32 24.33
CA LYS A 472 -21.67 14.81 25.24
C LYS A 472 -21.13 15.03 26.64
N LYS A 473 -20.17 14.21 27.09
CA LYS A 473 -19.52 14.32 28.40
C LYS A 473 -18.00 14.36 28.29
N THR A 474 -17.39 15.17 29.13
CA THR A 474 -15.95 15.33 29.28
C THR A 474 -15.53 14.70 30.60
N ILE A 475 -14.49 13.88 30.56
CA ILE A 475 -13.82 13.33 31.73
C ILE A 475 -12.85 14.40 32.28
N ASP A 476 -13.26 15.14 33.31
CA ASP A 476 -12.49 16.19 33.99
C ASP A 476 -12.83 16.41 35.48
N ALA A 477 -13.77 15.63 36.03
CA ALA A 477 -14.37 15.72 37.36
C ALA A 477 -14.87 17.11 37.76
N ASN A 478 -15.27 17.91 36.77
CA ASN A 478 -15.94 19.19 36.99
C ASN A 478 -17.45 19.02 37.16
N GLY A 479 -18.04 17.96 36.59
CA GLY A 479 -19.46 17.65 36.70
C GLY A 479 -20.41 18.65 36.01
N LYS A 480 -19.89 19.72 35.38
CA LYS A 480 -20.69 20.85 34.88
C LYS A 480 -21.57 20.49 33.69
N ASP A 481 -21.11 19.57 32.86
CA ASP A 481 -21.82 19.01 31.73
C ASP A 481 -22.83 17.93 32.14
N TRP A 482 -22.86 17.52 33.41
CA TRP A 482 -23.85 16.60 33.99
C TRP A 482 -25.02 17.37 34.62
N THR A 483 -25.89 17.92 33.77
CA THR A 483 -27.00 18.81 34.19
C THR A 483 -28.16 18.12 34.92
N GLU A 484 -28.25 16.79 34.87
CA GLU A 484 -29.33 16.01 35.46
C GLU A 484 -28.80 14.91 36.38
N LEU A 485 -28.10 15.28 37.45
CA LEU A 485 -27.66 14.31 38.46
C LEU A 485 -28.88 13.62 39.08
N LYS A 486 -29.18 12.40 38.65
CA LYS A 486 -30.19 11.56 39.30
C LYS A 486 -29.58 11.01 40.59
N THR A 487 -30.29 11.18 41.71
CA THR A 487 -29.92 10.51 42.96
C THR A 487 -30.28 9.04 42.81
N GLY A 488 -29.28 8.17 42.72
CA GLY A 488 -29.47 6.72 42.86
C GLY A 488 -29.85 6.39 44.30
N LYS A 489 -30.37 5.18 44.55
CA LYS A 489 -30.86 4.77 45.88
C LYS A 489 -29.80 4.95 46.99
N ASP A 490 -28.53 4.70 46.67
CA ASP A 490 -27.43 4.68 47.67
C ASP A 490 -26.29 5.67 47.39
N ILE A 491 -26.14 6.10 46.13
CA ILE A 491 -25.14 7.09 45.69
C ILE A 491 -25.73 7.99 44.60
N GLN A 492 -25.14 9.18 44.40
CA GLN A 492 -25.42 9.94 43.18
C GLN A 492 -24.69 9.29 42.01
N VAL A 493 -25.46 8.79 41.04
CA VAL A 493 -24.93 8.13 39.84
C VAL A 493 -25.70 8.62 38.63
N ASN A 494 -24.98 8.87 37.54
CA ASN A 494 -25.58 9.27 36.28
C ASN A 494 -24.93 8.53 35.13
N PHE A 495 -25.74 8.29 34.10
CA PHE A 495 -25.34 7.58 32.90
C PHE A 495 -25.69 8.43 31.69
N SER A 496 -24.86 8.36 30.66
CA SER A 496 -25.10 9.05 29.40
C SER A 496 -24.50 8.24 28.26
N ALA A 497 -24.96 8.49 27.05
CA ALA A 497 -24.42 7.88 25.84
C ALA A 497 -24.43 8.91 24.72
N ASP A 498 -23.52 8.73 23.76
CA ASP A 498 -23.50 9.40 22.47
C ASP A 498 -22.93 8.45 21.40
N PRO A 499 -22.85 8.86 20.11
CA PRO A 499 -22.32 8.03 19.05
C PRO A 499 -20.88 7.52 19.24
N ALA A 500 -20.10 7.99 20.21
CA ALA A 500 -18.74 7.51 20.44
C ALA A 500 -18.60 6.70 21.73
N TYR A 501 -19.35 7.05 22.78
CA TYR A 501 -19.12 6.51 24.12
C TYR A 501 -20.39 6.25 24.95
N PHE A 502 -20.26 5.30 25.86
CA PHE A 502 -21.08 5.16 27.06
C PHE A 502 -20.36 5.79 28.27
N TYR A 503 -21.05 6.57 29.09
CA TYR A 503 -20.49 7.38 30.17
C TYR A 503 -21.09 7.06 31.53
N ILE A 504 -20.27 7.15 32.57
CA ILE A 504 -20.69 7.02 33.98
C ILE A 504 -20.08 8.15 34.80
N LEU A 505 -20.92 8.77 35.63
CA LEU A 505 -20.52 9.62 36.74
C LEU A 505 -21.01 8.99 38.04
N ALA A 506 -20.12 8.80 39.01
CA ALA A 506 -20.49 8.28 40.32
C ALA A 506 -19.83 9.10 41.44
N GLN A 507 -20.63 9.57 42.39
CA GLN A 507 -20.11 10.15 43.63
C GLN A 507 -20.02 9.05 44.70
N LEU A 508 -18.82 8.82 45.22
CA LEU A 508 -18.51 7.73 46.16
C LEU A 508 -17.90 8.32 47.45
N PRO A 509 -18.70 8.96 48.34
CA PRO A 509 -18.19 9.73 49.49
C PRO A 509 -17.24 8.94 50.41
N ASP A 510 -17.55 7.66 50.63
CA ASP A 510 -16.82 6.79 51.56
C ASP A 510 -15.65 6.04 50.90
N PHE A 511 -15.40 6.26 49.60
CA PHE A 511 -14.36 5.53 48.86
C PHE A 511 -12.98 6.16 49.03
N ASP A 512 -11.97 5.30 49.21
CA ASP A 512 -10.56 5.65 49.31
C ASP A 512 -9.71 4.54 48.70
N PHE A 513 -9.02 4.84 47.59
CA PHE A 513 -8.11 3.91 46.91
C PHE A 513 -6.99 3.38 47.80
N LYS A 514 -6.68 4.02 48.93
CA LYS A 514 -5.70 3.48 49.89
C LYS A 514 -6.23 2.26 50.65
N LYS A 515 -7.54 2.16 50.82
CA LYS A 515 -8.20 1.13 51.63
C LYS A 515 -8.98 0.13 50.80
N HIS A 516 -9.48 0.57 49.65
CA HIS A 516 -10.48 -0.17 48.89
C HIS A 516 -10.10 -0.37 47.43
N ASN A 517 -10.68 -1.40 46.81
CA ASN A 517 -10.78 -1.52 45.36
C ASN A 517 -12.23 -1.21 44.94
N LEU A 518 -12.41 -0.73 43.71
CA LEU A 518 -13.71 -0.49 43.12
C LEU A 518 -13.90 -1.44 41.94
N TYR A 519 -15.07 -2.07 41.90
CA TYR A 519 -15.53 -2.90 40.79
C TYR A 519 -16.83 -2.36 40.22
N ILE A 520 -17.00 -2.44 38.91
CA ILE A 520 -18.25 -2.12 38.22
C ILE A 520 -18.59 -3.30 37.30
N ALA A 521 -19.70 -3.98 37.58
CA ALA A 521 -20.19 -5.10 36.81
C ALA A 521 -21.29 -4.65 35.84
N PHE A 522 -21.23 -5.17 34.61
CA PHE A 522 -22.15 -4.87 33.52
C PHE A 522 -22.80 -6.15 33.02
N ASP A 523 -24.13 -6.21 33.14
CA ASP A 523 -25.00 -7.05 32.33
C ASP A 523 -25.42 -6.21 31.12
N THR A 524 -24.95 -6.59 29.93
CA THR A 524 -25.16 -5.83 28.70
C THR A 524 -26.21 -6.44 27.78
N TYR A 525 -26.76 -7.61 28.12
CA TYR A 525 -27.62 -8.36 27.21
C TYR A 525 -28.80 -9.05 27.89
N ASP A 526 -28.58 -10.16 28.59
CA ASP A 526 -29.63 -10.98 29.19
C ASP A 526 -29.17 -11.43 30.57
N LYS A 527 -29.95 -11.09 31.60
CA LYS A 527 -29.66 -11.42 33.00
C LYS A 527 -29.39 -12.91 33.27
N LEU A 528 -29.86 -13.83 32.41
CA LEU A 528 -29.67 -15.28 32.54
C LEU A 528 -28.39 -15.79 31.85
N LYS A 529 -27.72 -14.95 31.05
CA LYS A 529 -26.47 -15.25 30.35
C LYS A 529 -25.33 -14.46 31.01
N GLY A 530 -24.09 -14.85 30.74
CA GLY A 530 -22.90 -14.27 31.34
C GLY A 530 -22.48 -14.99 32.62
N GLU A 531 -21.49 -14.42 33.30
CA GLU A 531 -20.89 -14.97 34.51
C GLU A 531 -21.68 -14.53 35.77
N HIS A 532 -22.26 -15.49 36.48
CA HIS A 532 -23.02 -15.24 37.71
C HIS A 532 -22.16 -15.28 38.98
N LYS A 533 -20.90 -15.72 38.91
CA LYS A 533 -19.98 -15.77 40.06
C LYS A 533 -18.97 -14.64 40.03
N LEU A 534 -19.07 -13.71 40.98
CA LEU A 534 -18.05 -12.67 41.21
C LEU A 534 -17.12 -13.08 42.36
N ARG A 535 -15.80 -12.92 42.17
CA ARG A 535 -14.76 -13.42 43.11
C ARG A 535 -14.85 -12.90 44.55
N PHE A 536 -15.53 -11.78 44.75
CA PHE A 536 -15.72 -11.11 46.04
C PHE A 536 -17.13 -11.33 46.63
N LEU A 537 -17.99 -12.13 45.97
CA LEU A 537 -19.30 -12.53 46.48
C LEU A 537 -19.26 -13.99 46.93
N GLU A 538 -19.95 -14.31 48.04
CA GLU A 538 -20.16 -15.70 48.48
C GLU A 538 -21.25 -16.39 47.66
N ASP A 539 -22.35 -15.68 47.40
CA ASP A 539 -23.50 -16.14 46.61
C ASP A 539 -23.39 -15.75 45.13
N GLU A 540 -24.12 -16.46 44.27
CA GLU A 540 -24.29 -16.10 42.86
C GLU A 540 -24.98 -14.73 42.72
N ASN A 541 -24.53 -13.93 41.76
CA ASN A 541 -25.15 -12.68 41.40
C ASN A 541 -26.45 -12.94 40.62
N GLU A 542 -27.48 -12.14 40.88
CA GLU A 542 -28.80 -12.31 40.25
C GLU A 542 -28.76 -12.10 38.73
N HIS A 543 -27.86 -11.24 38.27
CA HIS A 543 -27.61 -10.96 36.85
C HIS A 543 -26.29 -11.61 36.44
N GLY A 544 -26.26 -12.31 35.33
CA GLY A 544 -25.01 -12.76 34.74
C GLY A 544 -24.30 -11.56 34.09
N ILE A 545 -22.99 -11.52 34.26
CA ILE A 545 -22.17 -10.34 33.99
C ILE A 545 -21.25 -10.65 32.82
N GLU A 546 -21.34 -9.87 31.75
CA GLU A 546 -20.41 -9.95 30.62
C GLU A 546 -19.10 -9.22 30.89
N PHE A 547 -19.14 -8.10 31.62
CA PHE A 547 -17.95 -7.26 31.85
C PHE A 547 -17.78 -6.84 33.31
N LEU A 548 -16.54 -6.83 33.76
CA LEU A 548 -16.16 -6.40 35.10
C LEU A 548 -15.02 -5.39 35.00
N ALA A 549 -15.32 -4.11 35.23
CA ALA A 549 -14.30 -3.07 35.37
C ALA A 549 -13.72 -3.08 36.78
N GLU A 550 -12.41 -3.08 36.88
CA GLU A 550 -11.67 -3.08 38.13
C GLU A 550 -10.80 -1.83 38.23
N PHE A 551 -10.81 -1.19 39.39
CA PHE A 551 -10.00 -0.02 39.72
C PHE A 551 -9.33 -0.24 41.07
N GLN A 552 -8.02 -0.50 41.05
CA GLN A 552 -7.24 -0.68 42.28
C GLN A 552 -6.60 0.62 42.75
N ASN A 553 -6.19 1.47 41.81
CA ASN A 553 -5.63 2.80 42.00
C ASN A 553 -5.59 3.55 40.66
N THR A 554 -5.12 4.81 40.64
CA THR A 554 -5.06 5.65 39.44
C THR A 554 -4.09 5.15 38.35
N GLY A 555 -3.21 4.21 38.65
CA GLY A 555 -2.29 3.57 37.70
C GLY A 555 -2.68 2.15 37.29
N ASN A 556 -3.75 1.58 37.88
CA ASN A 556 -4.21 0.23 37.58
C ASN A 556 -5.74 0.17 37.51
N ALA A 557 -6.24 0.19 36.28
CA ALA A 557 -7.64 0.00 35.96
C ALA A 557 -7.81 -0.76 34.63
N GLU A 558 -8.72 -1.72 34.61
CA GLU A 558 -8.95 -2.59 33.46
C GLU A 558 -10.41 -3.05 33.40
N LEU A 559 -10.96 -3.11 32.19
CA LEU A 559 -12.27 -3.71 31.87
C LEU A 559 -12.05 -5.15 31.39
N PHE A 560 -12.36 -6.10 32.26
CA PHE A 560 -12.33 -7.52 31.93
C PHE A 560 -13.64 -7.98 31.31
N VAL A 561 -13.58 -9.08 30.56
CA VAL A 561 -14.72 -9.72 29.90
C VAL A 561 -14.85 -11.18 30.37
N ASP A 562 -16.07 -11.71 30.42
CA ASP A 562 -16.33 -13.14 30.59
C ASP A 562 -15.52 -13.98 29.57
N ASP A 563 -14.92 -15.09 30.01
CA ASP A 563 -14.08 -15.94 29.17
C ASP A 563 -14.80 -16.56 27.98
N TYR A 564 -16.14 -16.71 28.04
CA TYR A 564 -16.96 -17.11 26.89
C TYR A 564 -17.28 -15.98 25.91
N TYR A 565 -17.20 -14.72 26.35
CA TYR A 565 -17.59 -13.54 25.58
C TYR A 565 -16.40 -12.70 25.09
N THR A 566 -15.17 -13.14 25.36
CA THR A 566 -13.96 -12.52 24.84
C THR A 566 -13.83 -12.65 23.33
N VAL A 567 -13.33 -11.60 22.68
CA VAL A 567 -13.06 -11.59 21.23
C VAL A 567 -11.56 -11.63 20.95
N PHE A 568 -11.16 -12.29 19.87
CA PHE A 568 -9.77 -12.37 19.41
C PHE A 568 -9.73 -12.26 17.88
N THR A 569 -8.79 -11.48 17.34
CA THR A 569 -8.77 -11.10 15.91
C THR A 569 -7.90 -11.94 14.98
N ASP A 570 -7.49 -13.16 15.39
CA ASP A 570 -6.89 -14.11 14.44
C ASP A 570 -7.82 -15.29 14.14
N ARG A 571 -8.62 -15.15 13.08
CA ARG A 571 -9.48 -16.24 12.59
C ARG A 571 -8.72 -17.35 11.85
N GLY A 572 -7.38 -17.27 11.80
CA GLY A 572 -6.51 -18.27 11.16
C GLY A 572 -6.38 -19.59 11.93
N GLU A 573 -6.72 -19.61 13.22
CA GLU A 573 -6.72 -20.84 14.03
C GLU A 573 -8.15 -21.41 14.19
N GLN A 574 -8.27 -22.74 14.09
CA GLN A 574 -9.54 -23.47 13.93
C GLN A 574 -10.50 -23.45 15.12
N ILE A 575 -10.18 -22.74 16.21
CA ILE A 575 -11.05 -22.64 17.39
C ILE A 575 -11.47 -21.18 17.55
N VAL A 576 -12.61 -20.87 16.92
CA VAL A 576 -13.31 -19.59 17.10
C VAL A 576 -14.12 -19.72 18.39
N PRO A 577 -13.91 -18.87 19.42
CA PRO A 577 -14.82 -18.79 20.55
C PRO A 577 -16.25 -18.53 20.08
N PRO A 578 -17.27 -18.91 20.87
CA PRO A 578 -18.66 -18.65 20.51
C PRO A 578 -18.96 -17.18 20.17
N TYR A 579 -18.18 -16.21 20.71
CA TYR A 579 -18.40 -14.76 20.60
C TYR A 579 -19.85 -14.37 20.94
N HIS A 580 -20.41 -15.00 21.97
CA HIS A 580 -21.73 -14.69 22.51
C HIS A 580 -21.74 -14.93 24.01
N SER A 581 -22.61 -14.21 24.72
CA SER A 581 -22.77 -14.40 26.16
C SER A 581 -23.41 -15.77 26.45
N VAL A 582 -22.85 -16.50 27.42
CA VAL A 582 -23.30 -17.84 27.82
C VAL A 582 -23.49 -17.87 29.32
N ASN A 583 -24.58 -18.46 29.80
CA ASN A 583 -24.78 -18.68 31.23
C ASN A 583 -23.63 -19.52 31.80
N ASN A 584 -22.89 -18.97 32.76
CA ASN A 584 -21.86 -19.69 33.47
C ASN A 584 -21.65 -19.15 34.90
N ASN A 585 -20.85 -19.89 35.68
CA ASN A 585 -20.64 -19.70 37.13
C ASN A 585 -19.19 -19.99 37.54
N ASN A 586 -18.24 -19.76 36.64
CA ASN A 586 -16.87 -20.26 36.77
C ASN A 586 -15.91 -19.27 37.48
N GLY A 587 -16.34 -18.02 37.65
CA GLY A 587 -15.64 -16.90 38.25
C GLY A 587 -14.54 -16.25 37.38
N LYS A 588 -14.48 -16.51 36.07
CA LYS A 588 -13.36 -16.09 35.21
C LYS A 588 -13.71 -14.89 34.34
N PHE A 589 -13.03 -13.80 34.64
CA PHE A 589 -12.95 -12.64 33.78
C PHE A 589 -11.52 -12.53 33.23
N VAL A 590 -11.39 -12.34 31.92
CA VAL A 590 -10.12 -12.29 31.20
C VAL A 590 -9.88 -10.93 30.54
N SER A 591 -8.61 -10.60 30.32
CA SER A 591 -8.21 -9.40 29.58
C SER A 591 -8.62 -9.48 28.11
N GLN A 592 -8.90 -8.34 27.51
CA GLN A 592 -9.40 -8.24 26.14
C GLN A 592 -8.25 -8.03 25.15
N TRP A 593 -7.68 -9.12 24.64
CA TRP A 593 -6.53 -9.10 23.71
C TRP A 593 -6.96 -9.17 22.26
N LEU A 594 -6.52 -8.21 21.44
CA LEU A 594 -6.65 -8.24 19.98
C LEU A 594 -5.25 -8.42 19.36
N LEU A 595 -5.15 -9.13 18.24
CA LEU A 595 -3.92 -9.22 17.46
C LEU A 595 -3.67 -7.87 16.76
N ALA A 596 -2.50 -7.26 16.97
CA ALA A 596 -2.11 -5.97 16.37
C ALA A 596 -0.90 -6.09 15.42
N ASN A 597 0.03 -7.00 15.68
CA ASN A 597 1.03 -7.38 14.67
C ASN A 597 0.98 -8.90 14.54
N ARG A 598 0.88 -9.41 13.31
CA ARG A 598 0.88 -10.85 13.07
C ARG A 598 2.28 -11.42 13.31
N LYS A 599 2.35 -12.68 13.74
CA LYS A 599 3.62 -13.41 13.70
C LYS A 599 4.10 -13.51 12.25
N ARG A 600 5.39 -13.28 12.01
CA ARG A 600 6.00 -13.40 10.69
C ARG A 600 7.30 -14.17 10.75
N GLU A 601 7.72 -14.65 9.60
CA GLU A 601 9.04 -15.20 9.41
C GLU A 601 9.66 -14.61 8.15
N SER A 602 10.88 -14.11 8.22
CA SER A 602 11.60 -13.57 7.06
C SER A 602 11.90 -14.67 6.05
N VAL A 603 12.28 -14.28 4.82
CA VAL A 603 12.86 -15.18 3.82
C VAL A 603 14.08 -15.93 4.38
N THR A 604 14.82 -15.29 5.29
CA THR A 604 16.02 -15.87 5.93
C THR A 604 15.73 -16.73 7.17
N GLY A 605 14.46 -16.87 7.57
CA GLY A 605 14.05 -17.68 8.73
C GLY A 605 14.08 -16.95 10.08
N GLU A 606 14.32 -15.63 10.09
CA GLU A 606 14.16 -14.80 11.28
C GLU A 606 12.69 -14.71 11.66
N LYS A 607 12.36 -14.92 12.93
CA LYS A 607 10.97 -14.94 13.41
C LYS A 607 10.64 -13.64 14.12
N PHE A 608 9.58 -13.00 13.67
CA PHE A 608 8.99 -11.83 14.32
C PHE A 608 7.75 -12.29 15.09
N PRO A 609 7.73 -12.17 16.42
CA PRO A 609 6.60 -12.63 17.23
C PRO A 609 5.36 -11.77 16.98
N GLU A 610 4.18 -12.34 17.23
CA GLU A 610 2.94 -11.55 17.26
C GLU A 610 2.95 -10.52 18.40
N ILE A 611 2.30 -9.38 18.16
CA ILE A 611 2.07 -8.35 19.18
C ILE A 611 0.57 -8.20 19.38
N LYS A 612 0.13 -8.18 20.64
CA LYS A 612 -1.28 -8.07 21.03
C LYS A 612 -1.57 -6.72 21.69
N HIS A 613 -2.72 -6.14 21.35
CA HIS A 613 -3.26 -4.94 21.95
C HIS A 613 -4.28 -5.33 23.04
N ASN A 614 -4.11 -4.84 24.28
CA ASN A 614 -5.12 -4.99 25.33
C ASN A 614 -6.10 -3.81 25.27
N ARG A 615 -7.28 -4.01 24.67
CA ARG A 615 -8.32 -2.96 24.59
C ARG A 615 -9.07 -2.75 25.91
N GLY A 616 -8.92 -3.65 26.88
CA GLY A 616 -9.55 -3.55 28.20
C GLY A 616 -8.84 -2.57 29.14
N LYS A 617 -7.57 -2.24 28.89
CA LYS A 617 -6.78 -1.36 29.77
C LYS A 617 -7.31 0.08 29.77
N LEU A 618 -7.66 0.62 30.95
CA LEU A 618 -8.28 1.94 31.08
C LEU A 618 -7.25 3.03 31.39
N THR A 619 -7.19 4.03 30.52
CA THR A 619 -6.24 5.16 30.62
C THR A 619 -6.77 6.21 31.59
N TYR A 620 -6.01 6.48 32.65
CA TYR A 620 -6.32 7.56 33.60
C TYR A 620 -5.92 8.92 33.04
N GLY A 621 -6.81 9.91 33.08
CA GLY A 621 -6.48 11.26 32.64
C GLY A 621 -7.68 12.17 32.45
N ILE A 622 -7.43 13.36 31.91
CA ILE A 622 -8.46 14.37 31.65
C ILE A 622 -8.67 14.45 30.15
N SER A 623 -9.82 13.98 29.67
CA SER A 623 -10.10 13.87 28.23
C SER A 623 -10.14 15.20 27.47
N SER A 624 -10.35 16.33 28.17
CA SER A 624 -10.26 17.67 27.56
C SER A 624 -8.83 18.16 27.35
N SER A 625 -7.83 17.49 27.95
CA SER A 625 -6.43 17.76 27.71
C SER A 625 -5.98 16.98 26.47
N PRO A 626 -5.40 17.64 25.44
CA PRO A 626 -4.93 16.93 24.26
C PRO A 626 -3.81 15.90 24.53
N ALA A 627 -3.08 16.04 25.64
CA ALA A 627 -2.05 15.07 26.06
C ALA A 627 -2.65 13.78 26.65
N SER A 628 -3.94 13.78 26.97
CA SER A 628 -4.67 12.61 27.46
C SER A 628 -6.08 12.56 26.84
N SER A 629 -6.17 12.93 25.56
CA SER A 629 -7.43 12.96 24.80
C SER A 629 -8.14 11.61 24.75
N ASN A 630 -7.40 10.50 24.95
CA ASN A 630 -7.90 9.12 24.96
C ASN A 630 -8.10 8.58 26.38
N ALA A 631 -8.11 9.45 27.40
CA ALA A 631 -8.39 9.02 28.78
C ALA A 631 -9.79 8.43 28.90
N ASP A 632 -9.91 7.28 29.55
CA ASP A 632 -11.17 6.59 29.78
C ASP A 632 -11.79 7.00 31.11
N TRP A 633 -10.98 7.40 32.09
CA TRP A 633 -11.47 7.66 33.44
C TRP A 633 -10.64 8.66 34.23
N TYR A 634 -11.28 9.26 35.24
CA TYR A 634 -10.65 10.16 36.19
C TYR A 634 -11.31 10.07 37.57
N TRP A 635 -10.50 10.23 38.62
CA TRP A 635 -10.95 10.24 40.01
C TRP A 635 -10.52 11.53 40.71
N ASP A 636 -11.48 12.34 41.12
CA ASP A 636 -11.24 13.48 42.00
C ASP A 636 -11.39 13.03 43.46
N ASN A 637 -10.25 12.84 44.12
CA ASN A 637 -10.22 12.42 45.51
C ASN A 637 -10.79 13.47 46.49
N SER A 638 -10.80 14.76 46.11
CA SER A 638 -11.32 15.82 46.97
C SER A 638 -12.85 15.87 46.95
N LYS A 639 -13.44 15.68 45.77
CA LYS A 639 -14.91 15.67 45.58
C LYS A 639 -15.51 14.27 45.73
N LYS A 640 -14.67 13.24 45.74
CA LYS A 640 -15.04 11.83 45.74
C LYS A 640 -15.91 11.47 44.53
N ILE A 641 -15.50 11.96 43.35
CA ILE A 641 -16.22 11.78 42.10
C ILE A 641 -15.37 10.96 41.15
N LEU A 642 -16.01 9.94 40.56
CA LEU A 642 -15.50 9.13 39.47
C LEU A 642 -16.23 9.52 38.18
N GLU A 643 -15.46 9.81 37.14
CA GLU A 643 -15.96 9.95 35.76
C GLU A 643 -15.31 8.90 34.88
N LEU A 644 -16.13 8.29 34.03
CA LEU A 644 -15.77 7.17 33.16
C LEU A 644 -16.42 7.33 31.80
N ARG A 645 -15.74 6.84 30.77
CA ARG A 645 -16.31 6.54 29.46
C ARG A 645 -15.75 5.23 28.93
N PHE A 646 -16.58 4.49 28.20
CA PHE A 646 -16.21 3.29 27.47
C PHE A 646 -16.56 3.48 26.00
N THR A 647 -15.65 3.12 25.10
CA THR A 647 -16.01 2.99 23.68
C THR A 647 -17.00 1.83 23.55
N TRP A 648 -17.89 1.90 22.57
CA TRP A 648 -18.94 0.87 22.40
C TRP A 648 -18.36 -0.53 22.22
N GLN A 649 -17.26 -0.67 21.48
CA GLN A 649 -16.63 -1.97 21.26
C GLN A 649 -15.92 -2.57 22.48
N MET A 650 -15.52 -1.78 23.47
CA MET A 650 -15.01 -2.32 24.74
C MET A 650 -16.06 -3.16 25.48
N LEU A 651 -17.35 -2.92 25.18
CA LEU A 651 -18.51 -3.62 25.73
C LEU A 651 -19.17 -4.57 24.71
N ASN A 652 -18.46 -4.93 23.63
CA ASN A 652 -18.97 -5.75 22.52
C ASN A 652 -20.29 -5.24 21.91
N VAL A 653 -20.54 -3.93 21.96
CA VAL A 653 -21.62 -3.31 21.19
C VAL A 653 -21.15 -3.18 19.75
N THR A 654 -21.86 -3.83 18.83
CA THR A 654 -21.50 -3.90 17.40
C THR A 654 -22.05 -2.70 16.63
N ASP A 655 -23.22 -2.19 17.04
CA ASP A 655 -23.82 -0.98 16.53
C ASP A 655 -24.69 -0.30 17.61
N PRO A 656 -24.20 0.79 18.24
CA PRO A 656 -24.95 1.50 19.26
C PRO A 656 -26.18 2.24 18.69
N SER A 657 -26.23 2.50 17.38
CA SER A 657 -27.34 3.25 16.78
C SER A 657 -28.67 2.50 16.79
N ILE A 658 -28.61 1.17 16.93
CA ILE A 658 -29.76 0.26 17.02
C ILE A 658 -29.73 -0.66 18.26
N HIS A 659 -28.84 -0.40 19.23
CA HIS A 659 -28.64 -1.25 20.41
C HIS A 659 -28.15 -2.67 20.11
N ALA A 660 -27.36 -2.85 19.05
CA ALA A 660 -26.82 -4.17 18.71
C ALA A 660 -25.61 -4.54 19.57
N VAL A 661 -25.68 -5.70 20.21
CA VAL A 661 -24.59 -6.36 20.94
C VAL A 661 -24.21 -7.66 20.26
N LEU A 662 -22.94 -8.05 20.37
CA LEU A 662 -22.42 -9.27 19.77
C LEU A 662 -23.16 -10.51 20.32
N ASP A 663 -23.75 -11.32 19.45
CA ASP A 663 -24.45 -12.55 19.84
C ASP A 663 -24.28 -13.58 18.73
N ASN A 664 -23.02 -13.91 18.45
CA ASN A 664 -22.66 -14.68 17.28
C ASN A 664 -23.23 -16.11 17.31
N ASN A 665 -23.85 -16.52 16.19
CA ASN A 665 -24.33 -17.87 16.01
C ASN A 665 -23.16 -18.82 15.71
N PRO A 666 -22.84 -19.81 16.58
CA PRO A 666 -21.68 -20.67 16.39
C PRO A 666 -21.81 -21.63 15.19
N LYS A 667 -23.00 -21.70 14.56
CA LYS A 667 -23.24 -22.51 13.37
C LYS A 667 -22.92 -21.78 12.06
N THR A 668 -22.73 -20.47 12.10
CA THR A 668 -22.41 -19.65 10.93
C THR A 668 -20.99 -19.11 11.03
N ARG A 669 -20.41 -18.75 9.88
CA ARG A 669 -19.13 -18.03 9.82
C ARG A 669 -19.30 -16.51 9.86
N GLU A 670 -20.51 -16.05 9.55
CA GLU A 670 -20.92 -14.66 9.63
C GLU A 670 -21.15 -14.29 11.09
N MET A 671 -20.70 -13.09 11.47
CA MET A 671 -20.94 -12.55 12.79
C MET A 671 -22.39 -12.12 12.92
N ASP A 672 -22.97 -12.42 14.07
CA ASP A 672 -24.38 -12.15 14.36
C ASP A 672 -24.49 -11.24 15.59
N TYR A 673 -25.63 -10.57 15.71
CA TYR A 673 -25.91 -9.61 16.76
C TYR A 673 -27.35 -9.74 17.28
N SER A 674 -27.55 -9.29 18.51
CA SER A 674 -28.86 -9.20 19.14
C SER A 674 -29.11 -7.78 19.64
N ILE A 675 -30.38 -7.41 19.77
CA ILE A 675 -30.78 -6.09 20.28
C ILE A 675 -30.89 -6.18 21.80
N THR A 676 -30.12 -5.35 22.51
CA THR A 676 -30.22 -5.22 23.97
C THR A 676 -31.28 -4.20 24.35
N ASP A 677 -32.01 -4.44 25.46
CA ASP A 677 -32.93 -3.46 26.04
C ASP A 677 -32.18 -2.31 26.73
N GLY A 678 -30.91 -2.53 27.10
CA GLY A 678 -30.06 -1.59 27.82
C GLY A 678 -29.09 -2.30 28.75
N PHE A 679 -28.38 -1.54 29.58
CA PHE A 679 -27.37 -2.06 30.49
C PHE A 679 -27.84 -2.06 31.94
N HIS A 680 -27.58 -3.15 32.63
CA HIS A 680 -27.73 -3.30 34.06
C HIS A 680 -26.36 -3.21 34.75
N ILE A 681 -26.25 -2.32 35.74
CA ILE A 681 -24.96 -1.87 36.29
C ILE A 681 -24.97 -1.98 37.81
N GLN A 682 -23.90 -2.56 38.34
CA GLN A 682 -23.67 -2.70 39.79
C GLN A 682 -22.25 -2.27 40.14
N PHE A 683 -22.09 -1.59 41.25
CA PHE A 683 -20.79 -1.20 41.81
C PHE A 683 -20.52 -2.02 43.07
N PHE A 684 -19.27 -2.43 43.25
CA PHE A 684 -18.82 -3.13 44.46
C PHE A 684 -17.56 -2.47 44.99
N ILE A 685 -17.53 -2.24 46.29
CA ILE A 685 -16.34 -1.77 47.01
C ILE A 685 -15.85 -2.96 47.83
N THR A 686 -14.57 -3.29 47.69
CA THR A 686 -13.91 -4.31 48.51
C THR A 686 -12.77 -3.70 49.32
N ASP A 687 -12.25 -4.43 50.30
CA ASP A 687 -10.93 -4.13 50.85
C ASP A 687 -9.81 -4.53 49.86
N LYS A 688 -8.55 -4.34 50.25
CA LYS A 688 -7.39 -4.71 49.42
C LYS A 688 -7.16 -6.22 49.27
N ASN A 689 -7.90 -7.05 50.00
CA ASN A 689 -7.87 -8.52 49.91
C ASN A 689 -9.12 -9.07 49.19
N ASP A 690 -9.84 -8.21 48.45
CA ASP A 690 -11.08 -8.54 47.74
C ASP A 690 -12.21 -9.09 48.63
N GLN A 691 -12.25 -8.68 49.90
CA GLN A 691 -13.41 -8.90 50.77
C GLN A 691 -14.46 -7.82 50.54
N LEU A 692 -15.71 -8.20 50.29
CA LEU A 692 -16.82 -7.26 50.04
C LEU A 692 -17.02 -6.31 51.23
N VAL A 693 -16.96 -5.00 50.95
CA VAL A 693 -17.27 -3.93 51.91
C VAL A 693 -18.66 -3.36 51.63
N LYS A 694 -19.00 -3.14 50.35
CA LYS A 694 -20.29 -2.55 49.97
C LYS A 694 -20.72 -2.97 48.56
N LYS A 695 -21.99 -3.31 48.38
CA LYS A 695 -22.68 -3.49 47.08
C LYS A 695 -23.59 -2.29 46.82
N ILE A 696 -23.57 -1.75 45.60
CA ILE A 696 -24.32 -0.55 45.22
C ILE A 696 -24.97 -0.76 43.83
N PRO A 697 -26.31 -0.74 43.70
CA PRO A 697 -27.26 -0.55 44.80
C PRO A 697 -27.30 -1.77 45.74
N GLU A 698 -27.75 -1.60 46.98
CA GLU A 698 -27.87 -2.71 47.96
C GLU A 698 -28.78 -3.84 47.43
N SER A 699 -29.79 -3.49 46.62
CA SER A 699 -30.67 -4.44 45.93
C SER A 699 -30.93 -4.04 44.47
N GLY A 700 -30.95 -5.03 43.58
CA GLY A 700 -31.15 -4.86 42.14
C GLY A 700 -29.92 -4.29 41.43
N THR A 701 -30.18 -3.48 40.39
CA THR A 701 -29.19 -2.89 39.49
C THR A 701 -29.60 -1.45 39.13
N TYR A 702 -28.65 -0.64 38.68
CA TYR A 702 -29.00 0.57 37.93
C TYR A 702 -29.21 0.18 36.46
N PHE A 703 -30.33 0.60 35.88
CA PHE A 703 -30.62 0.36 34.47
C PHE A 703 -30.43 1.63 33.66
N TYR A 704 -29.78 1.52 32.51
CA TYR A 704 -29.62 2.60 31.54
C TYR A 704 -29.88 2.12 30.11
N THR A 705 -30.62 2.92 29.36
CA THR A 705 -30.81 2.75 27.91
C THR A 705 -30.65 4.11 27.22
N TRP A 706 -30.45 4.12 25.91
CA TRP A 706 -30.21 5.32 25.12
C TRP A 706 -31.12 5.38 23.88
N ASP A 707 -31.20 6.52 23.23
CA ASP A 707 -32.02 6.68 22.02
C ASP A 707 -31.30 6.08 20.80
N SER A 708 -32.02 5.42 19.90
CA SER A 708 -31.52 5.00 18.58
C SER A 708 -31.34 6.21 17.65
N TRP A 709 -30.48 6.12 16.64
CA TRP A 709 -30.30 7.19 15.64
C TRP A 709 -30.01 6.68 14.23
N ILE A 710 -30.31 7.51 13.24
CA ILE A 710 -29.93 7.29 11.82
C ILE A 710 -29.11 8.46 11.25
N ASP A 711 -29.10 9.60 11.93
CA ASP A 711 -28.27 10.76 11.62
C ASP A 711 -27.57 11.17 12.93
N PRO A 712 -26.28 10.81 13.11
CA PRO A 712 -25.57 11.10 14.35
C PRO A 712 -25.29 12.60 14.50
N PRO A 713 -25.46 13.18 15.72
CA PRO A 713 -24.97 14.51 15.99
C PRO A 713 -23.44 14.52 15.96
N TYR A 714 -22.83 15.60 15.46
CA TYR A 714 -21.39 15.80 15.52
C TYR A 714 -21.03 17.29 15.52
N LYS A 715 -19.81 17.60 15.96
CA LYS A 715 -19.19 18.91 15.83
C LYS A 715 -17.79 18.76 15.23
N MET A 716 -17.31 19.83 14.59
CA MET A 716 -15.97 19.89 14.03
C MET A 716 -15.06 20.79 14.88
N ARG A 717 -13.84 20.33 15.16
CA ARG A 717 -12.82 21.09 15.91
C ARG A 717 -11.43 20.83 15.35
N LEU A 718 -10.59 21.86 15.28
CA LEU A 718 -9.17 21.69 14.94
C LEU A 718 -8.42 20.94 16.05
N LYS A 719 -7.74 19.85 15.71
CA LYS A 719 -6.85 19.12 16.62
C LYS A 719 -5.49 19.84 16.75
N PRO A 720 -4.69 19.55 17.80
CA PRO A 720 -3.31 20.02 17.94
C PRO A 720 -2.44 19.84 16.69
N VAL A 721 -2.63 18.76 15.92
CA VAL A 721 -1.88 18.50 14.69
C VAL A 721 -2.02 19.62 13.66
N TYR A 722 -3.18 20.30 13.58
CA TYR A 722 -3.34 21.49 12.73
C TYR A 722 -2.31 22.58 13.05
N TYR A 723 -2.12 22.87 14.34
CA TYR A 723 -1.20 23.91 14.79
C TYR A 723 0.26 23.49 14.63
N SER A 724 0.55 22.20 14.83
CA SER A 724 1.86 21.60 14.58
C SER A 724 2.25 21.74 13.09
N LEU A 725 1.40 21.24 12.19
CA LEU A 725 1.60 21.35 10.74
C LEU A 725 1.64 22.82 10.28
N LYS A 726 0.80 23.69 10.85
CA LYS A 726 0.83 25.13 10.54
C LYS A 726 2.20 25.76 10.78
N LYS A 727 2.81 25.45 11.93
CA LYS A 727 4.15 25.90 12.31
C LYS A 727 5.21 25.27 11.42
N GLU A 728 5.06 23.98 11.14
CA GLU A 728 6.03 23.20 10.37
C GLU A 728 6.05 23.62 8.89
N PHE A 729 4.89 23.67 8.23
CA PHE A 729 4.73 24.13 6.85
C PHE A 729 5.21 25.58 6.65
N ALA A 730 5.12 26.44 7.67
CA ALA A 730 5.68 27.79 7.60
C ALA A 730 7.21 27.80 7.44
N ARG A 731 7.91 26.76 7.90
CA ARG A 731 9.37 26.62 7.81
C ARG A 731 9.81 26.01 6.47
N LEU A 732 8.98 25.17 5.85
CA LEU A 732 9.28 24.44 4.62
C LEU A 732 9.04 25.29 3.35
N LYS A 733 9.72 26.44 3.22
CA LYS A 733 9.43 27.42 2.14
C LYS A 733 10.18 27.18 0.83
N LYS A 734 11.38 26.64 0.88
CA LYS A 734 12.25 26.43 -0.28
C LYS A 734 12.55 24.95 -0.39
N VAL A 735 12.77 24.46 -1.60
CA VAL A 735 13.33 23.11 -1.78
C VAL A 735 14.78 23.09 -1.25
N PRO A 736 15.23 22.00 -0.61
CA PRO A 736 16.64 21.80 -0.29
C PRO A 736 17.53 21.96 -1.53
N GLN A 737 18.69 22.62 -1.40
CA GLN A 737 19.66 22.70 -2.51
C GLN A 737 20.26 21.32 -2.78
N ASN A 738 20.26 20.90 -4.04
CA ASN A 738 20.92 19.66 -4.44
C ASN A 738 22.43 19.93 -4.55
N THR A 739 23.24 19.13 -3.85
CA THR A 739 24.70 19.18 -3.85
C THR A 739 25.32 18.10 -4.72
N ASP A 740 24.51 17.23 -5.32
CA ASP A 740 25.00 16.16 -6.17
C ASP A 740 25.64 16.77 -7.42
N SER A 741 26.91 16.41 -7.65
CA SER A 741 27.64 16.84 -8.83
C SER A 741 26.96 16.29 -10.07
N GLU A 742 26.53 17.18 -10.98
CA GLU A 742 26.17 16.75 -12.32
C GLU A 742 27.37 16.00 -12.95
N PRO A 743 27.13 14.90 -13.68
CA PRO A 743 28.19 14.20 -14.39
C PRO A 743 28.99 15.21 -15.23
N THR A 744 30.32 15.22 -15.11
CA THR A 744 31.14 16.23 -15.80
C THR A 744 31.50 15.83 -17.22
N ASP A 745 31.49 14.53 -17.54
CA ASP A 745 32.02 13.99 -18.80
C ASP A 745 31.18 12.82 -19.34
N GLU A 746 31.16 12.68 -20.66
CA GLU A 746 30.59 11.55 -21.39
C GLU A 746 31.40 10.28 -21.13
N ASN A 747 30.78 9.22 -20.60
CA ASN A 747 31.47 7.97 -20.29
C ASN A 747 30.63 6.74 -20.64
N PHE A 748 31.28 5.71 -21.18
CA PHE A 748 30.69 4.42 -21.53
C PHE A 748 31.38 3.31 -20.74
N THR A 749 30.62 2.60 -19.92
CA THR A 749 31.12 1.48 -19.12
C THR A 749 30.41 0.19 -19.54
N LEU A 750 31.17 -0.77 -20.04
CA LEU A 750 30.65 -2.11 -20.35
C LEU A 750 30.37 -2.85 -19.03
N LEU A 751 29.18 -3.43 -18.88
CA LEU A 751 28.81 -4.14 -17.67
C LEU A 751 29.02 -5.67 -17.79
N PRO A 752 29.54 -6.33 -16.73
CA PRO A 752 29.77 -7.77 -16.71
C PRO A 752 28.48 -8.60 -16.75
N TYR A 753 27.33 -7.99 -16.53
CA TYR A 753 26.00 -8.60 -16.58
C TYR A 753 25.02 -7.64 -17.26
N PRO A 754 23.85 -8.11 -17.75
CA PRO A 754 22.88 -7.29 -18.49
C PRO A 754 22.07 -6.37 -17.56
N GLY A 755 22.76 -5.57 -16.74
CA GLY A 755 22.19 -4.70 -15.71
C GLY A 755 23.20 -4.45 -14.58
N ASP A 756 22.79 -3.70 -13.56
CA ASP A 756 23.63 -3.43 -12.38
C ASP A 756 23.58 -4.59 -11.36
N TYR A 757 23.90 -5.80 -11.85
CA TYR A 757 23.93 -7.00 -11.04
C TYR A 757 25.32 -7.23 -10.46
N GLN A 758 25.38 -7.71 -9.22
CA GLN A 758 26.66 -8.04 -8.58
C GLN A 758 27.24 -9.40 -9.00
N GLY A 759 26.39 -10.27 -9.56
CA GLY A 759 26.73 -11.61 -10.00
C GLY A 759 25.61 -12.25 -10.81
N ALA A 760 25.73 -13.55 -11.07
CA ALA A 760 24.68 -14.35 -11.71
C ALA A 760 24.33 -15.60 -10.90
N ILE A 761 23.09 -16.04 -10.97
CA ILE A 761 22.59 -17.27 -10.36
C ILE A 761 21.97 -18.13 -11.45
N SER A 762 22.31 -19.42 -11.49
CA SER A 762 21.68 -20.40 -12.38
C SER A 762 20.97 -21.47 -11.58
N LEU A 763 19.74 -21.78 -11.97
CA LEU A 763 18.95 -22.88 -11.42
C LEU A 763 18.89 -24.02 -12.44
N VAL A 764 19.23 -25.22 -12.01
CA VAL A 764 19.24 -26.43 -12.84
C VAL A 764 18.42 -27.53 -12.17
N PHE A 765 17.33 -27.94 -12.82
CA PHE A 765 16.37 -28.92 -12.30
C PHE A 765 16.50 -30.27 -13.01
N ASN A 766 16.70 -31.34 -12.24
CA ASN A 766 16.62 -32.73 -12.71
C ASN A 766 15.46 -33.44 -12.01
N VAL A 767 14.26 -32.86 -12.11
CA VAL A 767 13.07 -33.29 -11.36
C VAL A 767 12.03 -33.98 -12.27
N THR A 768 11.04 -34.62 -11.65
CA THR A 768 9.97 -35.31 -12.40
C THR A 768 9.08 -34.33 -13.15
N GLU A 769 8.45 -34.78 -14.24
CA GLU A 769 7.45 -33.99 -14.98
C GLU A 769 6.36 -33.40 -14.07
N LYS A 770 5.87 -34.21 -13.12
CA LYS A 770 4.87 -33.77 -12.15
C LYS A 770 5.36 -32.59 -11.31
N SER A 771 6.57 -32.70 -10.74
CA SER A 771 7.19 -31.62 -9.98
C SER A 771 7.42 -30.36 -10.80
N ILE A 772 7.76 -30.49 -12.08
CA ILE A 772 7.96 -29.33 -12.96
C ILE A 772 6.64 -28.57 -13.16
N ARG A 773 5.56 -29.29 -13.44
CA ARG A 773 4.24 -28.69 -13.73
C ARG A 773 3.56 -28.11 -12.49
N GLU A 774 3.60 -28.85 -11.38
CA GLU A 774 2.83 -28.51 -10.18
C GLU A 774 3.55 -27.55 -9.24
N ILE A 775 4.89 -27.46 -9.31
CA ILE A 775 5.70 -26.70 -8.36
C ILE A 775 6.65 -25.75 -9.09
N VAL A 776 7.60 -26.28 -9.87
CA VAL A 776 8.72 -25.47 -10.40
C VAL A 776 8.26 -24.35 -11.33
N LEU A 777 7.48 -24.66 -12.37
CA LEU A 777 7.06 -23.64 -13.34
C LEU A 777 6.19 -22.55 -12.69
N PRO A 778 5.19 -22.88 -11.83
CA PRO A 778 4.49 -21.88 -11.04
C PRO A 778 5.44 -20.93 -10.28
N SER A 779 6.38 -21.48 -9.49
CA SER A 779 7.32 -20.64 -8.71
C SER A 779 8.18 -19.73 -9.58
N LEU A 780 8.69 -20.26 -10.70
CA LEU A 780 9.53 -19.50 -11.62
C LEU A 780 8.74 -18.37 -12.32
N LEU A 781 7.51 -18.64 -12.74
CA LEU A 781 6.65 -17.66 -13.41
C LEU A 781 6.22 -16.53 -12.47
N THR A 782 5.95 -16.83 -11.19
CA THR A 782 5.60 -15.79 -10.19
C THR A 782 6.67 -14.70 -10.11
N TYR A 783 7.94 -15.02 -10.31
CA TYR A 783 9.06 -14.07 -10.20
C TYR A 783 9.80 -13.83 -11.53
N ASP A 784 9.24 -14.26 -12.66
CA ASP A 784 9.83 -14.09 -14.01
C ASP A 784 11.25 -14.69 -14.15
N ILE A 785 11.51 -15.82 -13.48
CA ILE A 785 12.82 -16.47 -13.41
C ILE A 785 13.00 -17.52 -14.49
N GLN A 786 14.17 -17.51 -15.13
CA GLN A 786 14.59 -18.53 -16.09
C GLN A 786 15.45 -19.62 -15.43
N ALA A 787 15.25 -20.87 -15.85
CA ALA A 787 15.99 -22.01 -15.34
C ALA A 787 16.31 -23.05 -16.42
N SER A 788 17.22 -23.97 -16.13
CA SER A 788 17.56 -25.08 -17.03
C SER A 788 17.01 -26.42 -16.51
N PHE A 789 16.58 -27.28 -17.42
CA PHE A 789 15.95 -28.55 -17.10
C PHE A 789 16.75 -29.70 -17.70
N ILE A 790 17.18 -30.63 -16.85
CA ILE A 790 17.92 -31.82 -17.24
C ILE A 790 16.96 -32.86 -17.81
N ILE A 791 17.21 -33.22 -19.07
CA ILE A 791 16.58 -34.34 -19.74
C ILE A 791 17.43 -35.58 -19.50
N SER A 792 16.87 -36.53 -18.76
CA SER A 792 17.54 -37.74 -18.32
C SER A 792 16.66 -38.98 -18.55
N GLU A 793 17.30 -40.13 -18.50
CA GLU A 793 16.66 -41.44 -18.67
C GLU A 793 15.71 -41.75 -17.49
N LEU A 794 14.55 -42.33 -17.79
CA LEU A 794 13.60 -42.78 -16.77
C LEU A 794 14.00 -44.15 -16.19
N PRO A 795 13.74 -44.43 -14.89
CA PRO A 795 14.08 -45.70 -14.26
C PRO A 795 13.50 -46.97 -14.91
N GLN A 796 12.46 -46.83 -15.74
CA GLN A 796 11.79 -47.94 -16.46
C GLN A 796 12.39 -48.20 -17.86
N SER A 797 13.41 -47.44 -18.24
CA SER A 797 14.09 -47.53 -19.52
C SER A 797 14.95 -48.79 -19.63
N ASN A 798 15.11 -49.30 -20.84
CA ASN A 798 16.01 -50.41 -21.16
C ASN A 798 16.64 -50.20 -22.54
N GLU A 799 17.69 -50.96 -22.85
CA GLU A 799 18.45 -50.83 -24.11
C GLU A 799 17.61 -50.96 -25.40
N LYS A 800 16.42 -51.58 -25.33
CA LYS A 800 15.52 -51.74 -26.49
C LYS A 800 14.50 -50.60 -26.63
N ASN A 801 14.09 -49.98 -25.53
CA ASN A 801 13.10 -48.91 -25.54
C ASN A 801 13.46 -47.82 -24.52
N PRO A 802 14.42 -46.95 -24.86
CA PRO A 802 14.88 -45.88 -23.99
C PRO A 802 13.80 -44.81 -23.77
N LEU A 803 13.52 -44.48 -22.51
CA LEU A 803 12.52 -43.49 -22.11
C LEU A 803 13.17 -42.30 -21.42
N PHE A 804 12.66 -41.09 -21.70
CA PHE A 804 13.18 -39.82 -21.16
C PHE A 804 12.09 -39.05 -20.40
N ASN A 805 12.48 -38.28 -19.39
CA ASN A 805 11.60 -37.48 -18.52
C ASN A 805 10.99 -36.21 -19.17
N ILE A 806 10.85 -36.17 -20.51
CA ILE A 806 10.33 -35.01 -21.25
C ILE A 806 9.37 -35.42 -22.37
N ASN A 807 8.26 -34.69 -22.51
CA ASN A 807 7.32 -34.80 -23.62
C ASN A 807 7.06 -33.41 -24.25
N ARG A 808 6.33 -33.39 -25.38
CA ARG A 808 6.08 -32.17 -26.14
C ARG A 808 5.36 -31.07 -25.33
N ALA A 809 4.36 -31.44 -24.54
CA ALA A 809 3.59 -30.48 -23.75
C ALA A 809 4.43 -29.84 -22.64
N LEU A 810 5.23 -30.65 -21.95
CA LEU A 810 6.16 -30.16 -20.93
C LEU A 810 7.26 -29.27 -21.54
N ALA A 811 7.84 -29.69 -22.67
CA ALA A 811 8.85 -28.89 -23.38
C ALA A 811 8.30 -27.53 -23.80
N ALA A 812 7.09 -27.46 -24.34
CA ALA A 812 6.43 -26.19 -24.67
C ALA A 812 6.17 -25.31 -23.44
N SER A 813 5.86 -25.90 -22.28
CA SER A 813 5.63 -25.16 -21.03
C SER A 813 6.94 -24.58 -20.48
N ILE A 814 8.02 -25.37 -20.47
CA ILE A 814 9.37 -24.92 -20.08
C ILE A 814 9.85 -23.79 -21.01
N ASP A 815 9.67 -23.97 -22.32
CA ASP A 815 10.06 -22.97 -23.32
C ASP A 815 9.29 -21.66 -23.16
N SER A 816 7.97 -21.75 -22.92
CA SER A 816 7.11 -20.59 -22.68
C SER A 816 7.50 -19.80 -21.42
N ALA A 817 8.11 -20.45 -20.44
CA ALA A 817 8.69 -19.84 -19.23
C ALA A 817 10.14 -19.36 -19.45
N GLY A 818 10.67 -19.43 -20.68
CA GLY A 818 12.01 -18.98 -21.02
C GLY A 818 13.13 -19.93 -20.57
N GLY A 819 12.79 -21.16 -20.19
CA GLY A 819 13.76 -22.18 -19.76
C GLY A 819 14.54 -22.82 -20.90
N ASP A 820 15.66 -23.44 -20.53
CA ASP A 820 16.56 -24.16 -21.45
C ASP A 820 16.71 -25.63 -21.06
N PHE A 821 17.23 -26.44 -21.97
CA PHE A 821 17.33 -27.90 -21.81
C PHE A 821 18.79 -28.35 -21.73
N ILE A 822 19.07 -29.32 -20.86
CA ILE A 822 20.40 -29.94 -20.73
C ILE A 822 20.23 -31.45 -20.87
N PHE A 823 20.86 -32.09 -21.84
CA PHE A 823 20.75 -33.55 -21.98
C PHE A 823 21.84 -34.25 -21.18
N LYS A 824 21.45 -35.16 -20.28
CA LYS A 824 22.39 -36.01 -19.55
C LYS A 824 22.72 -37.25 -20.38
N LEU A 825 24.02 -37.48 -20.61
CA LEU A 825 24.50 -38.72 -21.22
C LEU A 825 24.29 -39.89 -20.24
N PRO A 826 23.79 -41.04 -20.72
CA PRO A 826 23.62 -42.22 -19.89
C PRO A 826 24.98 -42.78 -19.46
N GLU A 827 25.03 -43.35 -18.25
CA GLU A 827 26.23 -44.02 -17.71
C GLU A 827 26.65 -45.19 -18.60
N ASN A 828 25.67 -45.90 -19.18
CA ASN A 828 25.90 -46.98 -20.14
C ASN A 828 25.81 -46.42 -21.57
N GLN A 829 26.96 -46.11 -22.18
CA GLN A 829 27.06 -45.49 -23.51
C GLN A 829 26.84 -46.47 -24.68
N SER A 830 25.81 -47.34 -24.59
CA SER A 830 25.47 -48.21 -25.74
C SER A 830 25.04 -47.36 -26.95
N GLU A 831 25.34 -47.82 -28.16
CA GLU A 831 25.00 -47.10 -29.40
C GLU A 831 23.50 -46.81 -29.51
N ASN A 832 22.64 -47.74 -29.07
CA ASN A 832 21.18 -47.57 -29.07
C ASN A 832 20.73 -46.38 -28.20
N PHE A 833 21.31 -46.26 -27.01
CA PHE A 833 21.00 -45.16 -26.09
C PHE A 833 21.46 -43.81 -26.62
N VAL A 834 22.69 -43.74 -27.16
CA VAL A 834 23.23 -42.52 -27.78
C VAL A 834 22.38 -42.09 -28.97
N GLN A 835 21.92 -43.04 -29.79
CA GLN A 835 21.06 -42.75 -30.94
C GLN A 835 19.67 -42.27 -30.52
N ALA A 836 19.08 -42.89 -29.49
CA ALA A 836 17.81 -42.46 -28.94
C ALA A 836 17.89 -41.07 -28.30
N LEU A 837 18.98 -40.77 -27.58
CA LEU A 837 19.24 -39.44 -27.01
C LEU A 837 19.33 -38.39 -28.12
N LYS A 838 20.09 -38.65 -29.19
CA LYS A 838 20.16 -37.75 -30.36
C LYS A 838 18.80 -37.53 -31.00
N THR A 839 18.01 -38.59 -31.17
CA THR A 839 16.64 -38.50 -31.69
C THR A 839 15.76 -37.63 -30.79
N LYS A 840 15.92 -37.77 -29.47
CA LYS A 840 15.20 -36.97 -28.49
C LYS A 840 15.63 -35.51 -28.50
N MET A 841 16.93 -35.23 -28.66
CA MET A 841 17.46 -33.87 -28.85
C MET A 841 16.82 -33.20 -30.06
N ILE A 842 16.82 -33.88 -31.21
CA ILE A 842 16.17 -33.37 -32.44
C ILE A 842 14.69 -33.11 -32.19
N ALA A 843 13.98 -34.00 -31.50
CA ALA A 843 12.57 -33.81 -31.20
C ALA A 843 12.33 -32.58 -30.31
N VAL A 844 13.15 -32.33 -29.29
CA VAL A 844 13.03 -31.12 -28.44
C VAL A 844 13.36 -29.86 -29.24
N ASP A 845 14.38 -29.90 -30.09
CA ASP A 845 14.72 -28.82 -31.01
C ASP A 845 13.53 -28.50 -31.94
N GLU A 846 12.86 -29.51 -32.50
CA GLU A 846 11.66 -29.35 -33.33
C GLU A 846 10.45 -28.83 -32.54
N TRP A 847 10.27 -29.26 -31.29
CA TRP A 847 9.13 -28.85 -30.46
C TRP A 847 9.22 -27.40 -29.98
N THR A 848 10.43 -26.90 -29.77
CA THR A 848 10.69 -25.60 -29.13
C THR A 848 11.33 -24.58 -30.06
N GLY A 849 11.87 -25.03 -31.20
CA GLY A 849 12.69 -24.19 -32.09
C GLY A 849 14.04 -23.81 -31.51
N LYS A 850 14.41 -24.31 -30.32
CA LYS A 850 15.69 -24.06 -29.65
C LYS A 850 16.65 -25.20 -29.88
N LYS A 851 17.76 -24.93 -30.57
CA LYS A 851 18.86 -25.89 -30.72
C LYS A 851 19.54 -26.15 -29.38
N CYS A 852 19.43 -27.37 -28.85
CA CYS A 852 20.07 -27.73 -27.60
C CYS A 852 21.59 -27.96 -27.79
N THR A 853 22.41 -27.16 -27.10
CA THR A 853 23.87 -27.21 -27.23
C THR A 853 24.57 -27.83 -26.01
N SER A 854 23.85 -27.96 -24.89
CA SER A 854 24.41 -28.40 -23.62
C SER A 854 24.20 -29.90 -23.38
N VAL A 855 25.31 -30.63 -23.23
CA VAL A 855 25.32 -32.06 -22.89
C VAL A 855 26.13 -32.27 -21.59
N LEU A 856 25.51 -32.93 -20.61
CA LEU A 856 26.10 -33.29 -19.33
C LEU A 856 26.68 -34.72 -19.43
N LEU A 857 27.97 -34.92 -19.11
CA LEU A 857 28.61 -36.25 -19.10
C LEU A 857 28.27 -37.00 -17.79
N PRO A 858 28.28 -38.36 -17.78
CA PRO A 858 27.77 -39.14 -16.64
C PRO A 858 28.48 -38.84 -15.31
N ASP A 859 29.82 -38.65 -15.36
CA ASP A 859 30.66 -38.36 -14.20
C ASP A 859 31.11 -36.89 -14.09
N ASN A 860 30.75 -36.03 -15.04
CA ASN A 860 31.17 -34.64 -15.01
C ASN A 860 30.04 -33.72 -14.57
N PHE A 861 30.43 -32.68 -13.85
CA PHE A 861 29.63 -31.46 -13.75
C PHE A 861 29.44 -30.87 -15.14
N PRO A 862 28.29 -30.23 -15.42
CA PRO A 862 28.09 -29.64 -16.72
C PRO A 862 29.10 -28.50 -16.87
N PHE A 863 29.57 -28.30 -18.10
CA PHE A 863 30.52 -27.27 -18.52
C PHE A 863 32.01 -27.62 -18.30
N LYS A 864 32.57 -28.38 -19.26
CA LYS A 864 34.03 -28.55 -19.46
C LYS A 864 34.79 -27.23 -19.71
N SER A 865 34.10 -26.12 -19.94
CA SER A 865 34.65 -24.81 -20.30
C SER A 865 34.20 -23.71 -19.34
N LYS A 866 34.19 -23.98 -18.03
CA LYS A 866 33.95 -22.95 -17.01
C LYS A 866 35.16 -22.00 -16.96
N PRO A 867 34.97 -20.67 -17.04
CA PRO A 867 36.08 -19.75 -16.82
C PRO A 867 36.59 -19.83 -15.37
N THR A 868 37.90 -19.74 -15.18
CA THR A 868 38.62 -20.02 -13.91
C THR A 868 38.20 -19.18 -12.72
N ASP A 869 37.56 -18.04 -12.95
CA ASP A 869 37.23 -17.03 -11.92
C ASP A 869 35.82 -17.19 -11.35
N PHE A 870 35.07 -18.20 -11.79
CA PHE A 870 33.71 -18.46 -11.32
C PHE A 870 33.69 -19.52 -10.24
N GLN A 871 33.22 -19.16 -9.05
CA GLN A 871 32.98 -20.12 -7.99
C GLN A 871 31.87 -21.10 -8.41
N ASP A 872 32.01 -22.40 -8.17
CA ASP A 872 30.86 -23.29 -8.14
C ASP A 872 30.44 -23.33 -6.68
N ILE A 873 29.17 -23.11 -6.37
CA ILE A 873 28.68 -23.25 -5.01
C ILE A 873 27.40 -24.05 -5.10
N GLN A 874 27.55 -25.37 -4.93
CA GLN A 874 26.42 -26.28 -4.91
C GLN A 874 25.82 -26.34 -3.52
N ILE A 875 24.63 -25.77 -3.37
CA ILE A 875 23.85 -25.92 -2.14
C ILE A 875 23.15 -27.26 -2.18
N ALA A 876 23.51 -28.13 -1.24
CA ALA A 876 22.86 -29.39 -1.03
C ALA A 876 22.35 -29.45 0.42
N MET A 877 21.07 -29.73 0.57
CA MET A 877 20.31 -29.72 1.81
C MET A 877 20.26 -31.15 2.42
N SER A 878 20.79 -31.35 3.64
CA SER A 878 20.74 -32.63 4.41
C SER A 878 19.91 -32.55 5.72
N GLN A 879 19.27 -33.67 6.13
CA GLN A 879 18.59 -33.82 7.45
C GLN A 879 19.57 -34.10 8.60
N THR A 880 20.80 -34.51 8.32
CA THR A 880 21.78 -34.90 9.35
C THR A 880 22.81 -33.80 9.60
N ASP A 881 23.17 -33.57 10.88
CA ASP A 881 24.17 -32.58 11.33
C ASP A 881 25.61 -32.88 10.87
N ALA A 882 25.84 -34.05 10.26
CA ALA A 882 27.17 -34.65 10.12
C ALA A 882 28.02 -34.12 8.95
N TYR A 883 27.57 -33.12 8.19
CA TYR A 883 28.28 -32.67 6.98
C TYR A 883 28.46 -31.15 6.95
N TYR A 884 29.50 -30.67 7.62
CA TYR A 884 30.02 -29.31 7.45
C TYR A 884 31.50 -29.34 7.06
N ARG A 885 31.85 -28.50 6.07
CA ARG A 885 33.19 -28.23 5.51
C ARG A 885 33.87 -29.37 4.73
N SER A 886 33.69 -29.32 3.40
CA SER A 886 34.75 -29.63 2.46
C SER A 886 35.03 -28.37 1.63
N HIS A 887 36.13 -27.67 1.90
CA HIS A 887 36.64 -26.58 1.04
C HIS A 887 37.30 -27.11 -0.24
N GLN A 888 37.26 -28.43 -0.49
CA GLN A 888 37.85 -29.01 -1.68
C GLN A 888 36.84 -28.96 -2.84
N ASN A 889 37.24 -28.32 -3.93
CA ASN A 889 36.60 -28.29 -5.26
C ASN A 889 35.38 -27.36 -5.46
N GLY A 890 35.15 -26.32 -4.63
CA GLY A 890 34.02 -25.41 -4.87
C GLY A 890 32.65 -26.06 -4.57
N PHE A 891 32.53 -26.74 -3.44
CA PHE A 891 31.26 -27.28 -2.95
C PHE A 891 30.97 -26.70 -1.57
N ARG A 892 29.76 -26.14 -1.35
CA ARG A 892 29.34 -25.68 -0.02
C ARG A 892 27.98 -26.29 0.34
N LEU A 893 27.98 -27.22 1.27
CA LEU A 893 26.76 -27.88 1.77
C LEU A 893 26.10 -27.01 2.85
N PHE A 894 24.76 -26.91 2.84
CA PHE A 894 23.97 -26.11 3.79
C PHE A 894 22.88 -26.98 4.42
N LYS A 895 22.47 -26.72 5.67
CA LYS A 895 21.48 -27.52 6.39
C LYS A 895 20.05 -27.30 5.85
N GLN A 896 19.22 -28.36 5.81
CA GLN A 896 17.86 -28.34 5.21
C GLN A 896 16.91 -27.26 5.74
N THR A 897 16.99 -26.85 7.00
CA THR A 897 15.87 -26.14 7.62
C THR A 897 16.23 -24.80 8.26
N SER A 898 17.44 -24.25 8.06
CA SER A 898 17.86 -23.07 8.85
C SER A 898 18.95 -22.17 8.28
N ASP A 899 19.64 -22.51 7.19
CA ASP A 899 20.87 -21.79 6.80
C ASP A 899 20.65 -20.67 5.77
N TYR A 900 19.41 -20.17 5.58
CA TYR A 900 19.15 -19.08 4.64
C TYR A 900 19.93 -17.81 4.96
N GLN A 901 20.16 -17.51 6.24
CA GLN A 901 21.04 -16.42 6.67
C GLN A 901 22.49 -16.59 6.18
N LEU A 902 22.98 -17.83 6.13
CA LEU A 902 24.34 -18.10 5.62
C LEU A 902 24.39 -17.97 4.10
N ILE A 903 23.33 -18.38 3.40
CA ILE A 903 23.20 -18.19 1.95
C ILE A 903 23.13 -16.70 1.62
N ASP A 904 22.33 -15.93 2.37
CA ASP A 904 22.23 -14.48 2.22
C ASP A 904 23.58 -13.79 2.49
N SER A 905 24.25 -14.17 3.59
CA SER A 905 25.58 -13.66 3.94
C SER A 905 26.61 -13.96 2.85
N LEU A 906 26.56 -15.15 2.27
CA LEU A 906 27.42 -15.56 1.16
C LEU A 906 27.16 -14.72 -0.10
N LEU A 907 25.89 -14.54 -0.48
CA LEU A 907 25.51 -13.77 -1.67
C LEU A 907 25.91 -12.29 -1.53
N ASN A 908 25.89 -11.75 -0.31
CA ASN A 908 26.35 -10.39 -0.01
C ASN A 908 27.88 -10.25 0.06
N ALA A 909 28.60 -11.30 0.48
CA ALA A 909 30.06 -11.24 0.69
C ALA A 909 30.88 -11.53 -0.57
N GLU A 910 30.41 -12.44 -1.43
CA GLU A 910 31.16 -12.94 -2.56
C GLU A 910 30.45 -12.61 -3.87
N LYS A 911 31.17 -12.05 -4.85
CA LYS A 911 30.62 -11.77 -6.18
C LYS A 911 31.00 -12.88 -7.14
N GLY A 912 30.06 -13.35 -7.96
CA GLY A 912 30.35 -14.38 -8.94
C GLY A 912 29.13 -15.03 -9.57
N TRP A 913 29.35 -16.20 -10.15
CA TRP A 913 28.30 -17.06 -10.68
C TRP A 913 28.02 -18.18 -9.68
N TYR A 914 26.78 -18.33 -9.24
CA TYR A 914 26.33 -19.43 -8.40
C TYR A 914 25.45 -20.37 -9.22
N ASN A 915 25.62 -21.68 -9.04
CA ASN A 915 24.86 -22.67 -9.79
C ASN A 915 24.22 -23.69 -8.85
N PHE A 916 22.89 -23.74 -8.88
CA PHE A 916 22.06 -24.49 -7.95
C PHE A 916 21.42 -25.68 -8.66
N TYR A 917 21.78 -26.89 -8.24
CA TYR A 917 21.28 -28.13 -8.81
C TYR A 917 20.25 -28.78 -7.90
N ILE A 918 19.05 -28.99 -8.43
CA ILE A 918 17.91 -29.57 -7.69
C ILE A 918 17.51 -30.88 -8.38
N ASP A 919 17.78 -32.02 -7.73
CA ASP A 919 17.48 -33.36 -8.27
C ASP A 919 16.09 -33.86 -7.90
N LYS A 920 15.47 -33.32 -6.84
CA LYS A 920 14.14 -33.76 -6.43
C LYS A 920 13.41 -32.66 -5.66
N ILE A 921 12.11 -32.55 -5.90
CA ILE A 921 11.21 -31.70 -5.10
C ILE A 921 10.16 -32.56 -4.44
N VAL A 922 9.94 -32.36 -3.14
CA VAL A 922 8.93 -33.05 -2.34
C VAL A 922 8.03 -32.04 -1.64
N LYS A 923 6.78 -32.41 -1.36
CA LYS A 923 5.87 -31.54 -0.59
C LYS A 923 6.08 -31.68 0.92
N ASN A 924 6.28 -32.91 1.40
CA ASN A 924 6.51 -33.17 2.83
C ASN A 924 8.01 -33.14 3.17
N PRO A 925 8.46 -32.29 4.12
CA PRO A 925 9.83 -32.26 4.64
C PRO A 925 10.37 -33.62 5.12
N GLU A 926 9.51 -34.52 5.60
CA GLU A 926 9.91 -35.86 6.05
C GLU A 926 10.37 -36.77 4.89
N MET A 927 10.05 -36.41 3.65
CA MET A 927 10.43 -37.17 2.45
C MET A 927 11.81 -36.78 1.87
N VAL A 928 12.52 -35.86 2.52
CA VAL A 928 13.82 -35.38 2.04
C VAL A 928 14.91 -36.39 2.41
N ARG A 929 15.31 -37.24 1.45
CA ARG A 929 16.20 -38.40 1.68
C ARG A 929 17.66 -38.19 1.26
N ASN A 930 17.96 -37.19 0.43
CA ASN A 930 19.26 -37.01 -0.23
C ASN A 930 19.65 -35.52 -0.26
N GLN A 931 20.95 -35.25 -0.43
CA GLN A 931 21.54 -33.90 -0.45
C GLN A 931 20.94 -32.91 -1.48
N ARG A 932 20.29 -33.35 -2.56
CA ARG A 932 19.75 -32.47 -3.62
C ARG A 932 18.22 -32.48 -3.71
N THR A 933 17.56 -32.89 -2.63
CA THR A 933 16.11 -32.85 -2.51
C THR A 933 15.71 -31.58 -1.74
N VAL A 934 14.81 -30.77 -2.29
CA VAL A 934 14.24 -29.58 -1.63
C VAL A 934 12.73 -29.72 -1.48
N THR A 935 12.14 -29.01 -0.53
CA THR A 935 10.69 -28.86 -0.41
C THR A 935 10.18 -27.75 -1.34
N GLU A 936 8.87 -27.73 -1.56
CA GLU A 936 8.18 -26.64 -2.27
C GLU A 936 8.43 -25.28 -1.59
N GLU A 937 8.22 -25.20 -0.27
CA GLU A 937 8.52 -24.01 0.55
C GLU A 937 10.00 -23.60 0.43
N GLN A 938 10.93 -24.56 0.50
CA GLN A 938 12.36 -24.27 0.38
C GLN A 938 12.71 -23.67 -0.97
N LEU A 939 12.12 -24.18 -2.06
CA LEU A 939 12.34 -23.64 -3.40
C LEU A 939 11.85 -22.20 -3.51
N HIS A 940 10.65 -21.91 -2.99
CA HIS A 940 10.09 -20.55 -3.00
C HIS A 940 10.98 -19.56 -2.24
N ARG A 941 11.40 -19.92 -1.01
CA ARG A 941 12.31 -19.07 -0.21
C ARG A 941 13.64 -18.81 -0.90
N LEU A 942 14.25 -19.85 -1.50
CA LEU A 942 15.51 -19.69 -2.24
C LEU A 942 15.34 -18.75 -3.43
N ILE A 943 14.29 -18.94 -4.23
CA ILE A 943 13.98 -18.08 -5.38
C ILE A 943 13.86 -16.62 -4.93
N ARG A 944 13.11 -16.37 -3.85
CA ARG A 944 12.91 -15.03 -3.32
C ARG A 944 14.20 -14.42 -2.78
N LEU A 945 15.00 -15.22 -2.07
CA LEU A 945 16.31 -14.79 -1.57
C LEU A 945 17.24 -14.36 -2.72
N PHE A 946 17.26 -15.11 -3.82
CA PHE A 946 18.06 -14.80 -5.00
C PHE A 946 17.62 -13.50 -5.67
N ARG A 947 16.30 -13.30 -5.81
CA ARG A 947 15.72 -12.06 -6.34
C ARG A 947 16.17 -10.85 -5.50
N ASN A 948 16.06 -10.96 -4.19
CA ASN A 948 16.33 -9.86 -3.26
C ASN A 948 17.82 -9.43 -3.22
N ASN A 949 18.74 -10.29 -3.67
CA ASN A 949 20.19 -10.04 -3.62
C ASN A 949 20.78 -9.41 -4.91
N LYS A 950 19.99 -8.83 -5.83
CA LYS A 950 20.47 -8.18 -7.07
C LYS A 950 21.42 -9.06 -7.91
N TYR A 951 21.09 -10.34 -8.08
CA TYR A 951 21.78 -11.26 -8.99
C TYR A 951 21.01 -11.41 -10.30
N TRP A 952 21.73 -11.57 -11.40
CA TRP A 952 21.11 -11.97 -12.67
C TRP A 952 20.75 -13.46 -12.62
N ILE A 953 19.48 -13.78 -12.38
CA ILE A 953 19.00 -15.17 -12.36
C ILE A 953 18.74 -15.62 -13.80
N THR A 954 19.57 -16.54 -14.31
CA THR A 954 19.56 -16.94 -15.71
C THR A 954 20.08 -18.36 -15.91
N THR A 955 19.82 -18.91 -17.09
CA THR A 955 20.35 -20.22 -17.51
C THR A 955 21.88 -20.17 -17.69
N PRO A 956 22.61 -21.26 -17.39
CA PRO A 956 24.06 -21.34 -17.64
C PRO A 956 24.47 -21.00 -19.08
N GLU A 957 23.67 -21.42 -20.08
CA GLU A 957 23.97 -21.17 -21.50
C GLU A 957 23.99 -19.66 -21.80
N LYS A 958 22.92 -18.93 -21.44
CA LYS A 958 22.85 -17.48 -21.62
C LYS A 958 23.97 -16.75 -20.89
N LEU A 959 24.29 -17.16 -19.66
CA LEU A 959 25.38 -16.55 -18.90
C LEU A 959 26.73 -16.73 -19.60
N LEU A 960 27.05 -17.95 -20.03
CA LEU A 960 28.30 -18.25 -20.74
C LEU A 960 28.40 -17.47 -22.06
N VAL A 961 27.31 -17.39 -22.81
CA VAL A 961 27.25 -16.58 -24.05
C VAL A 961 27.53 -15.11 -23.76
N TYR A 962 26.86 -14.53 -22.77
CA TYR A 962 27.07 -13.13 -22.37
C TYR A 962 28.52 -12.88 -21.92
N GLN A 963 29.03 -13.73 -21.02
CA GLN A 963 30.37 -13.59 -20.43
C GLN A 963 31.49 -13.75 -21.46
N ASN A 964 31.36 -14.68 -22.40
CA ASN A 964 32.33 -14.85 -23.49
C ASN A 964 32.37 -13.60 -24.38
N CYS A 965 31.20 -13.01 -24.69
CA CYS A 965 31.13 -11.76 -25.45
C CYS A 965 31.72 -10.59 -24.65
N TYR A 966 31.30 -10.41 -23.38
CA TYR A 966 31.77 -9.35 -22.49
C TYR A 966 33.29 -9.31 -22.38
N ARG A 967 33.94 -10.45 -22.11
CA ARG A 967 35.40 -10.56 -21.89
C ARG A 967 36.24 -10.22 -23.12
N GLN A 968 35.65 -10.36 -24.32
CA GLN A 968 36.34 -10.12 -25.58
C GLN A 968 35.90 -8.81 -26.24
N CYS A 969 34.94 -8.10 -25.64
CA CYS A 969 34.34 -6.90 -26.21
C CYS A 969 35.17 -5.65 -25.88
N THR A 970 35.37 -4.81 -26.88
CA THR A 970 35.87 -3.44 -26.71
C THR A 970 34.84 -2.44 -27.22
N ILE A 971 34.50 -1.43 -26.42
CA ILE A 971 33.63 -0.34 -26.85
C ILE A 971 34.43 0.63 -27.74
N LYS A 972 33.93 0.91 -28.94
CA LYS A 972 34.41 1.99 -29.80
C LYS A 972 33.33 3.06 -29.93
N THR A 973 33.72 4.33 -29.80
CA THR A 973 32.81 5.46 -29.97
C THR A 973 33.30 6.44 -31.03
N LYS A 974 32.37 7.11 -31.71
CA LYS A 974 32.65 8.25 -32.60
C LYS A 974 31.60 9.34 -32.37
N ASN A 975 32.05 10.58 -32.22
CA ASN A 975 31.17 11.72 -31.93
C ASN A 975 31.10 12.64 -33.15
N PHE A 976 29.89 13.05 -33.53
CA PHE A 976 29.61 14.00 -34.61
C PHE A 976 28.46 14.94 -34.20
N ASN A 977 28.78 16.17 -33.81
CA ASN A 977 27.82 17.15 -33.28
C ASN A 977 26.99 16.58 -32.11
N ASN A 978 25.68 16.40 -32.28
CA ASN A 978 24.77 15.83 -31.29
C ASN A 978 24.58 14.31 -31.43
N LEU A 979 25.32 13.65 -32.34
CA LEU A 979 25.28 12.20 -32.55
C LEU A 979 26.51 11.52 -31.97
N ILE A 980 26.30 10.41 -31.27
CA ILE A 980 27.34 9.52 -30.76
C ILE A 980 27.07 8.12 -31.33
N PHE A 981 28.04 7.57 -32.04
CA PHE A 981 27.99 6.20 -32.56
C PHE A 981 28.78 5.30 -31.63
N VAL A 982 28.15 4.25 -31.13
CA VAL A 982 28.72 3.27 -30.19
C VAL A 982 28.72 1.91 -30.85
N ASN A 983 29.85 1.21 -30.84
CA ASN A 983 29.95 -0.17 -31.35
C ASN A 983 30.69 -1.04 -30.34
N CYS A 984 30.04 -2.14 -29.94
CA CYS A 984 30.62 -3.19 -29.11
C CYS A 984 31.32 -4.21 -30.02
N VAL A 985 32.64 -4.09 -30.19
CA VAL A 985 33.39 -4.94 -31.12
C VAL A 985 33.87 -6.20 -30.42
N VAL A 986 33.50 -7.37 -30.96
CA VAL A 986 34.01 -8.70 -30.57
C VAL A 986 34.78 -9.32 -31.75
N PRO A 987 35.75 -10.23 -31.52
CA PRO A 987 36.50 -10.88 -32.59
C PRO A 987 35.64 -11.85 -33.43
N ASP A 988 36.05 -12.10 -34.69
CA ASP A 988 35.31 -12.94 -35.67
C ASP A 988 35.12 -14.41 -35.25
N ASN A 989 35.81 -14.88 -34.21
CA ASN A 989 35.68 -16.23 -33.66
C ASN A 989 34.71 -16.32 -32.47
N ALA A 990 33.98 -15.25 -32.15
CA ALA A 990 32.93 -15.24 -31.14
C ALA A 990 31.69 -16.05 -31.61
N PRO A 991 30.94 -16.69 -30.68
CA PRO A 991 29.85 -17.61 -31.03
C PRO A 991 28.71 -16.95 -31.84
N ASP A 992 28.08 -17.72 -32.75
CA ASP A 992 27.05 -17.27 -33.71
C ASP A 992 25.78 -16.66 -33.07
N LYS A 993 25.54 -16.86 -31.77
CA LYS A 993 24.40 -16.30 -31.02
C LYS A 993 24.89 -15.19 -30.09
N TYR A 994 24.56 -13.94 -30.40
CA TYR A 994 24.89 -12.81 -29.55
C TYR A 994 23.71 -12.39 -28.67
N LEU A 995 23.95 -12.27 -27.35
CA LEU A 995 23.11 -11.50 -26.46
C LEU A 995 23.55 -10.02 -26.51
N PRO A 996 22.62 -9.06 -26.36
CA PRO A 996 23.00 -7.66 -26.28
C PRO A 996 23.82 -7.42 -25.00
N LEU A 997 24.93 -6.69 -25.14
CA LEU A 997 25.80 -6.30 -24.03
C LEU A 997 25.27 -5.02 -23.39
N ALA A 998 25.18 -5.00 -22.07
CA ALA A 998 24.78 -3.80 -21.33
C ALA A 998 25.95 -2.81 -21.26
N VAL A 999 25.67 -1.59 -21.69
CA VAL A 999 26.59 -0.45 -21.67
C VAL A 999 25.94 0.66 -20.85
N LYS A 1000 26.55 0.96 -19.72
CA LYS A 1000 26.18 2.11 -18.90
C LYS A 1000 26.72 3.38 -19.56
N TYR A 1001 25.82 4.24 -19.98
CA TYR A 1001 26.13 5.53 -20.58
C TYR A 1001 25.87 6.64 -19.57
N ARG A 1002 26.90 7.43 -19.25
CA ARG A 1002 26.81 8.59 -18.34
C ARG A 1002 27.04 9.86 -19.16
N SER A 1003 26.13 10.83 -19.03
CA SER A 1003 26.12 12.05 -19.82
C SER A 1003 25.47 13.22 -19.07
N LYS A 1004 25.78 14.45 -19.51
CA LYS A 1004 25.06 15.67 -19.08
C LYS A 1004 23.69 15.81 -19.72
N ALA A 1005 23.47 15.16 -20.86
CA ALA A 1005 22.22 15.23 -21.59
C ALA A 1005 21.04 14.83 -20.69
N LYS A 1006 19.95 15.59 -20.78
CA LYS A 1006 18.69 15.27 -20.10
C LYS A 1006 17.89 14.23 -20.85
N ILE A 1007 17.87 14.34 -22.19
CA ILE A 1007 17.11 13.46 -23.08
C ILE A 1007 17.98 13.02 -24.24
N ILE A 1008 18.00 11.72 -24.47
CA ILE A 1008 18.66 11.11 -25.63
C ILE A 1008 17.68 10.23 -26.40
N LYS A 1009 17.91 10.08 -27.70
CA LYS A 1009 17.28 9.05 -28.51
C LYS A 1009 18.30 8.00 -28.91
N VAL A 1010 17.97 6.74 -28.69
CA VAL A 1010 18.82 5.58 -28.97
C VAL A 1010 18.21 4.81 -30.13
N SER A 1011 19.04 4.39 -31.08
CA SER A 1011 18.66 3.60 -32.26
C SER A 1011 19.70 2.53 -32.59
N GLY A 1012 19.28 1.37 -33.07
CA GLY A 1012 20.17 0.24 -33.40
C GLY A 1012 20.56 -0.65 -32.21
N SER A 1013 19.96 -0.44 -31.05
CA SER A 1013 20.12 -1.23 -29.83
C SER A 1013 19.01 -2.28 -29.68
N ALA A 1014 19.09 -3.12 -28.64
CA ALA A 1014 18.00 -4.03 -28.28
C ALA A 1014 16.81 -3.32 -27.62
N SER A 1015 16.96 -2.04 -27.30
CA SER A 1015 15.99 -1.24 -26.55
C SER A 1015 15.96 0.18 -27.14
N ASP A 1016 15.49 0.30 -28.38
CA ASP A 1016 15.46 1.60 -29.06
C ASP A 1016 14.37 2.50 -28.48
N GLY A 1017 14.64 3.82 -28.43
CA GLY A 1017 13.66 4.79 -27.95
C GLY A 1017 14.26 6.05 -27.36
N ILE A 1018 13.41 6.87 -26.72
CA ILE A 1018 13.79 8.12 -26.06
C ILE A 1018 13.98 7.87 -24.57
N TYR A 1019 15.16 8.20 -24.03
CA TYR A 1019 15.53 8.00 -22.63
C TYR A 1019 15.68 9.34 -21.93
N ASN A 1020 15.15 9.42 -20.71
CA ASN A 1020 15.47 10.48 -19.76
C ASN A 1020 16.58 10.00 -18.85
N LEU A 1021 17.68 10.75 -18.81
CA LEU A 1021 18.81 10.43 -17.94
C LEU A 1021 18.53 11.00 -16.55
N HIS A 1022 17.57 10.39 -15.84
CA HIS A 1022 17.09 10.86 -14.53
C HIS A 1022 18.27 11.07 -13.55
N SER A 1023 19.18 10.09 -13.47
CA SER A 1023 20.41 10.16 -12.66
C SER A 1023 21.65 10.65 -13.41
N GLY A 1024 21.50 11.15 -14.64
CA GLY A 1024 22.62 11.41 -15.56
C GLY A 1024 23.17 10.14 -16.23
N GLU A 1025 22.42 9.03 -16.16
CA GLU A 1025 22.84 7.72 -16.66
C GLU A 1025 21.69 7.06 -17.46
N ALA A 1026 22.06 6.28 -18.48
CA ALA A 1026 21.16 5.43 -19.25
C ALA A 1026 21.78 4.04 -19.43
N MET A 1027 20.93 3.02 -19.47
CA MET A 1027 21.35 1.65 -19.75
C MET A 1027 21.06 1.30 -21.20
N LEU A 1028 22.12 1.04 -21.97
CA LEU A 1028 22.04 0.72 -23.39
C LEU A 1028 22.33 -0.76 -23.59
N PHE A 1029 21.58 -1.41 -24.49
CA PHE A 1029 21.73 -2.83 -24.77
C PHE A 1029 22.24 -3.03 -26.20
N CYS A 1030 23.55 -3.10 -26.37
CA CYS A 1030 24.22 -3.05 -27.66
C CYS A 1030 24.46 -4.47 -28.21
N PHE A 1031 23.98 -4.76 -29.41
CA PHE A 1031 24.33 -6.02 -30.08
C PHE A 1031 25.80 -5.98 -30.54
N PRO A 1032 26.62 -7.00 -30.22
CA PRO A 1032 27.99 -7.09 -30.70
C PRO A 1032 28.11 -6.91 -32.22
N GLY A 1033 29.04 -6.06 -32.65
CA GLY A 1033 29.31 -5.73 -34.05
C GLY A 1033 28.30 -4.79 -34.71
N LYS A 1034 27.14 -4.51 -34.09
CA LYS A 1034 26.17 -3.54 -34.58
C LYS A 1034 26.43 -2.16 -34.00
N GLU A 1035 26.25 -1.14 -34.83
CA GLU A 1035 26.38 0.25 -34.43
C GLU A 1035 25.07 0.73 -33.78
N VAL A 1036 25.19 1.31 -32.58
CA VAL A 1036 24.13 2.01 -31.86
C VAL A 1036 24.35 3.51 -32.04
N THR A 1037 23.31 4.24 -32.40
CA THR A 1037 23.32 5.70 -32.52
C THR A 1037 22.61 6.32 -31.31
N ILE A 1038 23.26 7.27 -30.65
CA ILE A 1038 22.71 8.11 -29.60
C ILE A 1038 22.62 9.53 -30.14
N GLU A 1039 21.42 10.09 -30.16
CA GLU A 1039 21.15 11.48 -30.51
C GLU A 1039 20.82 12.26 -29.23
N ILE A 1040 21.63 13.28 -28.91
CA ILE A 1040 21.35 14.21 -27.82
C ILE A 1040 20.21 15.12 -28.27
N MET A 1041 19.06 14.97 -27.61
CA MET A 1041 17.86 15.75 -27.89
C MET A 1041 17.78 17.00 -27.00
N GLU A 1042 18.11 16.83 -25.71
CA GLU A 1042 18.19 17.93 -24.74
C GLU A 1042 19.52 17.81 -23.97
N PRO A 1043 20.46 18.77 -24.14
CA PRO A 1043 21.77 18.75 -23.51
C PRO A 1043 21.77 19.07 -22.01
#